data_AF-A0A261XWT5-F1
#
_entry.id   AF-A0A261XWT5-F1
#
_cell.length_a   1.000
_cell.length_b   1.000
_cell.length_c   1.000
_cell.angle_alpha   90.00
_cell.angle_beta   90.00
_cell.angle_gamma   90.00
#
_symmetry.space_group_name_H-M   'P 1'
#
loop_
_entity.id
_entity.type
_entity.pdbx_description
1 polymer ?
#
loop_
_entity_poly.entity_id
_entity_poly.type
_entity_poly.pdbx_seq_one_letter_code
_entity_poly.pdbx_strand_id
1 'polypeptide(L)'
;MNPNPADGDENLSQVWNAPVTFSVPMAVYGLVGGSLRRSVSALGTRVRREFARGISHSAIVQSPVRLAVIGSGPAGFYTASRVLKDVEDVQVDMYEALPVPHGLVRFGVAPDHPEVKHKFDEVATDPRFGFIGNATIGKDFTLEDLKSHYDGIVLAYGASEDRRLGIENEDTPGVFSARAFVGWYNGLPIHRDLEPDLTRTDTAVIIGQGNVALDIGRILLSPVDMLRKTDITEYALEALSKSRIKRVHIVGRRGPLQVAFTAKELREMMTLPDVGFDTDYELLSSQLAAGSDLMSRNRALKRLMGILEKGSKTPFDTASKSWSLQFLRSPTKIHSGPDGRVSGITYELNQLQGPPEKAKAVGTGQFEDQACGLVFRSIGYKSIALEGLPFNQQSGTVPNEYGKVGDGDHVKGTYHCSNCSNKGSWQDYVKKLKQKQKQRHQMHIQDSSDLVKKNSGSFAKSLEEINAMPQQLFHHPHLVDWCVRDMKIDADVLKRYKVGVGSYPTHSSRIAAIQDKREPHEVPCLTFPQTALDYFSSIDQQGQQDTGVGHRIVRLKAYSPDLHETVTYDPPNQATAGLFGYHTAPFDADTVILTRKELDAMSAYQMTGIPSISLPTPNYTFPEKLTPLLDRFSKIYVWMDDDVEGQTAADRIARKLGESRCLIVHTRSGDLEGPLNAHHVLMQGKSIPELLASAQPVRHDKIVEFADLRDEVYREIMNPEQARGVQSKDLPGLNQVLKGHRPGELTILTGPTGIGKTTIISQLSLDYCKSGVSTLWGSFEIWNTRLARRMLSQYAGTDFSKSREEFDVWADEFQQLPLYFLKFFGSTGVRDVLQACNHAVWAYDVRHIVLDNLQFMLSQQGRSSLERWELQDDAIAEIRRFATQKDVHITLVVHPRKESGQGLDINSVFGSAKVTQEADNVIIIQDADGDRFIDVRKNRFDGTLGQIPFKFDRTTFKILPLDDEEMAALRKKYSQQAKQYAHRAYEKPYTPRNIS
;
A
#
# COMPACT_ATOMS: atom_id res chain seq x y z
N MET A 1 -64.36 7.80 33.78
CA MET A 1 -65.16 6.89 32.94
C MET A 1 -64.35 5.61 32.80
N ASN A 2 -64.91 4.53 33.35
CA ASN A 2 -64.36 3.16 33.44
C ASN A 2 -64.12 2.51 32.06
N PRO A 3 -63.36 1.39 31.96
CA PRO A 3 -62.38 0.86 32.93
C PRO A 3 -61.06 0.34 32.30
N ASN A 4 -60.10 0.11 33.21
CA ASN A 4 -58.92 -0.78 33.23
C ASN A 4 -59.31 -2.27 32.93
N PRO A 5 -58.45 -3.34 33.00
CA PRO A 5 -56.99 -3.43 33.26
C PRO A 5 -56.21 -4.58 32.52
N ALA A 6 -54.88 -4.60 32.78
CA ALA A 6 -54.00 -5.75 33.11
C ALA A 6 -53.59 -6.86 32.09
N ASP A 7 -52.31 -7.25 32.27
CA ASP A 7 -51.59 -8.48 31.92
C ASP A 7 -51.38 -8.76 30.42
N GLY A 8 -50.26 -9.26 29.91
CA GLY A 8 -49.05 -9.88 30.45
C GLY A 8 -48.40 -10.62 29.27
N ASP A 9 -47.07 -10.68 29.25
CA ASP A 9 -46.21 -11.60 28.48
C ASP A 9 -46.26 -11.69 26.94
N GLU A 10 -45.07 -12.04 26.41
CA GLU A 10 -44.76 -12.57 25.08
C GLU A 10 -44.85 -11.63 23.86
N ASN A 11 -43.70 -11.04 23.47
CA ASN A 11 -43.41 -10.79 22.06
C ASN A 11 -41.91 -10.61 21.75
N LEU A 12 -41.19 -11.73 21.68
CA LEU A 12 -39.96 -11.87 20.90
C LEU A 12 -39.97 -13.26 20.20
N SER A 13 -40.94 -13.47 19.32
CA SER A 13 -40.86 -14.53 18.31
C SER A 13 -41.80 -14.25 17.14
N GLN A 14 -41.32 -13.52 16.14
CA GLN A 14 -41.86 -13.52 14.77
C GLN A 14 -40.99 -12.63 13.90
N VAL A 15 -40.03 -13.21 13.17
CA VAL A 15 -39.79 -13.07 11.71
C VAL A 15 -38.68 -14.06 11.34
N TRP A 16 -38.95 -15.37 11.36
CA TRP A 16 -38.20 -16.38 10.61
C TRP A 16 -39.12 -17.57 10.40
N ASN A 17 -39.99 -17.49 9.38
CA ASN A 17 -40.63 -18.64 8.73
C ASN A 17 -41.38 -18.16 7.48
N ALA A 18 -40.67 -18.14 6.35
CA ALA A 18 -41.26 -18.24 5.01
C ALA A 18 -40.23 -18.88 4.07
N PRO A 19 -40.56 -20.00 3.40
CA PRO A 19 -39.65 -20.73 2.53
C PRO A 19 -39.57 -20.04 1.17
N VAL A 20 -38.35 -19.71 0.70
CA VAL A 20 -38.11 -19.33 -0.70
C VAL A 20 -37.73 -20.58 -1.47
N THR A 21 -38.72 -21.16 -2.13
CA THR A 21 -38.58 -22.23 -3.12
C THR A 21 -37.83 -21.74 -4.35
N PHE A 22 -36.67 -22.32 -4.65
CA PHE A 22 -36.05 -22.25 -5.97
C PHE A 22 -36.72 -23.28 -6.89
N SER A 23 -37.34 -22.80 -7.97
CA SER A 23 -37.95 -23.62 -9.01
C SER A 23 -36.88 -24.23 -9.93
N VAL A 24 -36.75 -25.56 -9.88
CA VAL A 24 -36.10 -26.39 -10.89
C VAL A 24 -37.20 -26.93 -11.82
N PRO A 25 -37.06 -26.88 -13.15
CA PRO A 25 -37.87 -27.73 -14.02
C PRO A 25 -37.05 -28.96 -14.46
N MET A 26 -37.42 -30.11 -13.89
CA MET A 26 -37.28 -31.48 -14.42
C MET A 26 -38.71 -32.02 -14.45
N ALA A 27 -39.23 -32.77 -15.41
CA ALA A 27 -38.69 -33.58 -16.50
C ALA A 27 -39.85 -33.92 -17.44
N VAL A 28 -39.58 -34.47 -18.63
CA VAL A 28 -40.50 -35.44 -19.25
C VAL A 28 -39.70 -36.56 -19.94
N TYR A 29 -39.84 -37.78 -19.44
CA TYR A 29 -39.64 -39.04 -20.16
C TYR A 29 -40.98 -39.80 -20.12
N GLY A 30 -41.49 -40.29 -21.26
CA GLY A 30 -42.59 -41.28 -21.27
C GLY A 30 -43.44 -41.42 -22.55
N LEU A 31 -42.98 -42.32 -23.44
CA LEU A 31 -43.73 -43.33 -24.21
C LEU A 31 -44.96 -42.97 -25.08
N VAL A 32 -44.78 -43.10 -26.40
CA VAL A 32 -45.70 -43.86 -27.29
C VAL A 32 -44.85 -44.64 -28.29
N GLY A 33 -45.10 -45.94 -28.40
CA GLY A 33 -44.42 -46.84 -29.33
C GLY A 33 -45.10 -46.93 -30.71
N GLY A 34 -44.37 -47.51 -31.66
CA GLY A 34 -44.96 -48.15 -32.84
C GLY A 34 -44.38 -47.74 -34.19
N SER A 35 -43.52 -48.62 -34.74
CA SER A 35 -43.35 -48.95 -36.17
C SER A 35 -42.87 -47.83 -37.12
N LEU A 36 -41.84 -47.95 -37.96
CA LEU A 36 -41.57 -49.02 -38.93
C LEU A 36 -40.13 -48.86 -39.47
N ARG A 37 -39.55 -50.00 -39.85
CA ARG A 37 -38.30 -50.20 -40.60
C ARG A 37 -38.25 -49.45 -41.95
N ARG A 38 -37.05 -48.98 -42.35
CA ARG A 38 -36.33 -49.16 -43.65
C ARG A 38 -35.36 -47.98 -43.85
N SER A 39 -34.05 -48.19 -43.82
CA SER A 39 -33.20 -48.72 -44.90
C SER A 39 -32.86 -47.68 -45.98
N VAL A 40 -31.54 -47.46 -46.11
CA VAL A 40 -30.77 -47.39 -47.35
C VAL A 40 -30.54 -46.00 -47.98
N SER A 41 -29.25 -45.65 -47.99
CA SER A 41 -28.48 -44.86 -48.96
C SER A 41 -29.22 -43.87 -49.86
N ALA A 42 -28.94 -42.59 -49.68
CA ALA A 42 -28.55 -41.66 -50.73
C ALA A 42 -28.43 -40.27 -50.11
N LEU A 43 -27.24 -39.68 -50.20
CA LEU A 43 -27.00 -38.27 -50.58
C LEU A 43 -25.53 -37.95 -50.24
N GLY A 44 -24.64 -38.65 -50.93
CA GLY A 44 -23.36 -38.08 -51.28
C GLY A 44 -23.58 -36.99 -52.32
N THR A 45 -22.78 -35.94 -52.23
CA THR A 45 -22.53 -34.96 -53.30
C THR A 45 -23.54 -33.81 -53.44
N ARG A 46 -23.69 -32.96 -52.41
CA ARG A 46 -24.10 -31.55 -52.62
C ARG A 46 -23.80 -30.59 -51.46
N VAL A 47 -22.59 -30.59 -50.88
CA VAL A 47 -22.10 -29.47 -50.04
C VAL A 47 -20.59 -29.27 -50.22
N ARG A 48 -20.16 -29.00 -51.45
CA ARG A 48 -18.81 -28.50 -51.76
C ARG A 48 -18.91 -27.38 -52.78
N ARG A 49 -19.33 -26.17 -52.35
CA ARG A 49 -18.96 -24.88 -52.99
C ARG A 49 -19.40 -23.59 -52.27
N GLU A 50 -20.04 -23.63 -51.09
CA GLU A 50 -20.43 -22.41 -50.36
C GLU A 50 -19.87 -22.32 -48.92
N PHE A 51 -18.68 -22.87 -48.67
CA PHE A 51 -17.93 -22.66 -47.42
C PHE A 51 -16.51 -22.16 -47.72
N ALA A 52 -16.41 -21.10 -48.51
CA ALA A 52 -15.17 -20.41 -48.83
C ALA A 52 -15.38 -18.89 -48.74
N ARG A 53 -15.84 -18.41 -47.58
CA ARG A 53 -15.82 -17.00 -47.13
C ARG A 53 -16.22 -16.98 -45.65
N GLY A 54 -15.23 -17.23 -44.80
CA GLY A 54 -15.44 -17.37 -43.36
C GLY A 54 -14.28 -18.08 -42.67
N ILE A 55 -13.04 -17.70 -42.98
CA ILE A 55 -11.89 -18.01 -42.13
C ILE A 55 -11.47 -16.66 -41.54
N SER A 56 -12.18 -16.22 -40.49
CA SER A 56 -11.60 -15.24 -39.58
C SER A 56 -10.46 -15.95 -38.85
N HIS A 57 -9.32 -15.28 -38.79
CA HIS A 57 -8.13 -15.71 -38.08
C HIS A 57 -8.47 -16.33 -36.73
N SER A 58 -8.10 -17.61 -36.56
CA SER A 58 -7.92 -18.16 -35.23
C SER A 58 -6.78 -17.37 -34.58
N ALA A 59 -7.13 -16.43 -33.71
CA ALA A 59 -6.20 -15.91 -32.74
C ALA A 59 -5.56 -17.12 -32.03
N ILE A 60 -4.24 -17.22 -32.04
CA ILE A 60 -3.55 -18.07 -31.09
C ILE A 60 -3.82 -17.39 -29.74
N VAL A 61 -4.90 -17.79 -29.07
CA VAL A 61 -5.16 -17.41 -27.68
C VAL A 61 -4.01 -17.97 -26.88
N GLN A 62 -3.03 -17.12 -26.54
CA GLN A 62 -1.98 -17.52 -25.62
C GLN A 62 -2.63 -17.66 -24.24
N SER A 63 -2.65 -18.88 -23.73
CA SER A 63 -3.29 -19.21 -22.45
C SER A 63 -2.55 -18.56 -21.28
N PRO A 64 -3.28 -18.04 -20.26
CA PRO A 64 -2.68 -17.45 -19.06
C PRO A 64 -1.81 -18.46 -18.33
N VAL A 65 -0.82 -17.97 -17.57
CA VAL A 65 0.01 -18.86 -16.72
C VAL A 65 -0.88 -19.48 -15.65
N ARG A 66 -0.91 -20.81 -15.55
CA ARG A 66 -1.76 -21.51 -14.59
C ARG A 66 -0.94 -21.95 -13.38
N LEU A 67 -1.32 -21.47 -12.20
CA LEU A 67 -0.71 -21.82 -10.92
C LEU A 67 -1.67 -22.64 -10.08
N ALA A 68 -1.28 -23.85 -9.70
CA ALA A 68 -1.99 -24.62 -8.68
C ALA A 68 -1.41 -24.32 -7.28
N VAL A 69 -2.27 -24.03 -6.31
CA VAL A 69 -1.89 -23.90 -4.90
C VAL A 69 -2.55 -25.03 -4.12
N ILE A 70 -1.76 -25.95 -3.57
CA ILE A 70 -2.25 -27.11 -2.83
C ILE A 70 -2.33 -26.76 -1.35
N GLY A 71 -3.53 -26.50 -0.85
CA GLY A 71 -3.84 -26.14 0.53
C GLY A 71 -4.31 -24.69 0.66
N SER A 72 -5.44 -24.50 1.36
CA SER A 72 -6.08 -23.20 1.55
C SER A 72 -5.84 -22.58 2.93
N GLY A 73 -4.73 -22.95 3.59
CA GLY A 73 -4.29 -22.27 4.81
C GLY A 73 -3.75 -20.85 4.54
N PRO A 74 -3.26 -20.14 5.58
CA PRO A 74 -2.67 -18.81 5.43
C PRO A 74 -1.58 -18.74 4.36
N ALA A 75 -0.70 -19.73 4.31
CA ALA A 75 0.38 -19.78 3.32
C ALA A 75 -0.17 -19.79 1.89
N GLY A 76 -1.20 -20.60 1.62
CA GLY A 76 -1.85 -20.67 0.31
C GLY A 76 -2.51 -19.34 -0.08
N PHE A 77 -3.28 -18.73 0.83
CA PHE A 77 -3.92 -17.44 0.56
C PHE A 77 -2.93 -16.29 0.41
N TYR A 78 -1.82 -16.27 1.17
CA TYR A 78 -0.76 -15.27 0.97
C TYR A 78 -0.06 -15.45 -0.38
N THR A 79 0.21 -16.69 -0.79
CA THR A 79 0.74 -16.97 -2.13
C THR A 79 -0.22 -16.49 -3.22
N ALA A 80 -1.50 -16.87 -3.14
CA ALA A 80 -2.49 -16.45 -4.13
C ALA A 80 -2.63 -14.92 -4.19
N SER A 81 -2.78 -14.25 -3.04
CA SER A 81 -2.86 -12.79 -2.96
C SER A 81 -1.64 -12.10 -3.58
N ARG A 82 -0.43 -12.59 -3.27
CA ARG A 82 0.80 -11.99 -3.79
C ARG A 82 0.99 -12.23 -5.28
N VAL A 83 0.68 -13.44 -5.76
CA VAL A 83 0.78 -13.79 -7.18
C VAL A 83 -0.23 -13.00 -8.01
N LEU A 84 -1.49 -12.94 -7.57
CA LEU A 84 -2.54 -12.16 -8.26
C LEU A 84 -2.22 -10.66 -8.30
N LYS A 85 -1.49 -10.15 -7.31
CA LYS A 85 -1.05 -8.75 -7.25
C LYS A 85 0.16 -8.47 -8.15
N ASP A 86 1.14 -9.37 -8.18
CA ASP A 86 2.43 -9.12 -8.84
C ASP A 86 2.48 -9.66 -10.29
N VAL A 87 1.52 -10.50 -10.70
CA VAL A 87 1.46 -11.13 -12.02
C VAL A 87 0.08 -10.87 -12.65
N GLU A 88 0.06 -10.15 -13.77
CA GLU A 88 -1.20 -9.73 -14.41
C GLU A 88 -1.91 -10.89 -15.14
N ASP A 89 -1.15 -11.70 -15.91
CA ASP A 89 -1.65 -12.79 -16.77
C ASP A 89 -1.46 -14.17 -16.12
N VAL A 90 -2.09 -14.37 -14.95
CA VAL A 90 -2.05 -15.62 -14.18
C VAL A 90 -3.46 -16.05 -13.78
N GLN A 91 -3.72 -17.35 -13.83
CA GLN A 91 -4.87 -18.00 -13.22
C GLN A 91 -4.39 -18.84 -12.03
N VAL A 92 -4.98 -18.61 -10.86
CA VAL A 92 -4.62 -19.32 -9.62
C VAL A 92 -5.76 -20.25 -9.22
N ASP A 93 -5.54 -21.55 -9.29
CA ASP A 93 -6.50 -22.55 -8.80
C ASP A 93 -5.99 -23.13 -7.47
N MET A 94 -6.76 -22.96 -6.41
CA MET A 94 -6.43 -23.41 -5.07
C MET A 94 -7.19 -24.69 -4.73
N TYR A 95 -6.45 -25.77 -4.52
CA TYR A 95 -6.97 -27.08 -4.15
C TYR A 95 -7.01 -27.24 -2.63
N GLU A 96 -8.13 -27.68 -2.10
CA GLU A 96 -8.31 -27.93 -0.67
C GLU A 96 -8.97 -29.30 -0.45
N ALA A 97 -8.42 -30.09 0.48
CA ALA A 97 -8.95 -31.41 0.79
C ALA A 97 -10.31 -31.32 1.48
N LEU A 98 -10.55 -30.25 2.25
CA LEU A 98 -11.83 -29.99 2.91
C LEU A 98 -12.78 -29.20 2.01
N PRO A 99 -14.10 -29.26 2.25
CA PRO A 99 -15.07 -28.46 1.50
C PRO A 99 -15.03 -26.96 1.84
N VAL A 100 -14.32 -26.57 2.91
CA VAL A 100 -14.24 -25.19 3.40
C VAL A 100 -12.79 -24.73 3.51
N PRO A 101 -12.50 -23.44 3.21
CA PRO A 101 -11.14 -22.92 3.19
C PRO A 101 -10.57 -22.55 4.57
N HIS A 102 -9.38 -21.94 4.56
CA HIS A 102 -8.66 -21.31 5.68
C HIS A 102 -7.85 -22.24 6.58
N GLY A 103 -7.94 -23.55 6.39
CA GLY A 103 -7.14 -24.55 7.11
C GLY A 103 -7.14 -24.32 8.63
N LEU A 104 -5.95 -24.19 9.23
CA LEU A 104 -5.81 -23.98 10.68
C LEU A 104 -6.39 -22.66 11.21
N VAL A 105 -6.65 -21.66 10.37
CA VAL A 105 -7.36 -20.44 10.84
C VAL A 105 -8.79 -20.79 11.25
N ARG A 106 -9.42 -21.72 10.54
CA ARG A 106 -10.75 -22.24 10.88
C ARG A 106 -10.67 -23.36 11.91
N PHE A 107 -9.82 -24.35 11.68
CA PHE A 107 -9.83 -25.61 12.45
C PHE A 107 -8.78 -25.68 13.57
N GLY A 108 -7.88 -24.70 13.67
CA GLY A 108 -6.76 -24.69 14.62
C GLY A 108 -6.80 -23.54 15.63
N VAL A 109 -7.27 -22.36 15.23
CA VAL A 109 -7.46 -21.21 16.14
C VAL A 109 -8.62 -21.51 17.08
N ALA A 110 -8.40 -21.30 18.38
CA ALA A 110 -9.41 -21.56 19.39
C ALA A 110 -10.68 -20.71 19.17
N PRO A 111 -11.88 -21.22 19.50
CA PRO A 111 -13.14 -20.53 19.27
C PRO A 111 -13.26 -19.15 19.93
N ASP A 112 -12.56 -18.96 21.04
CA ASP A 112 -12.53 -17.71 21.78
C ASP A 112 -11.55 -16.66 21.22
N HIS A 113 -10.93 -16.94 20.05
CA HIS A 113 -10.10 -16.00 19.27
C HIS A 113 -10.69 -15.67 17.88
N PRO A 114 -11.89 -15.08 17.77
CA PRO A 114 -12.56 -14.83 16.49
C PRO A 114 -11.84 -13.79 15.59
N GLU A 115 -11.07 -12.89 16.20
CA GLU A 115 -10.39 -11.74 15.56
C GLU A 115 -9.35 -12.09 14.49
N VAL A 116 -8.88 -13.35 14.43
CA VAL A 116 -7.88 -13.81 13.45
C VAL A 116 -8.52 -14.41 12.18
N LYS A 117 -9.86 -14.62 12.16
CA LYS A 117 -10.53 -15.50 11.19
C LYS A 117 -10.98 -14.86 9.85
N HIS A 118 -10.90 -13.53 9.65
CA HIS A 118 -11.58 -12.83 8.53
C HIS A 118 -10.68 -12.19 7.44
N LYS A 119 -9.42 -12.59 7.29
CA LYS A 119 -8.44 -11.84 6.46
C LYS A 119 -8.28 -12.30 5.00
N PHE A 120 -9.05 -13.28 4.53
CA PHE A 120 -8.74 -13.97 3.26
C PHE A 120 -9.85 -13.98 2.21
N ASP A 121 -11.03 -13.45 2.54
CA ASP A 121 -12.20 -13.47 1.65
C ASP A 121 -12.02 -12.57 0.41
N GLU A 122 -11.20 -11.52 0.51
CA GLU A 122 -10.90 -10.61 -0.60
C GLU A 122 -10.27 -11.34 -1.80
N VAL A 123 -9.37 -12.30 -1.55
CA VAL A 123 -8.69 -13.09 -2.61
C VAL A 123 -9.70 -13.90 -3.41
N ALA A 124 -10.73 -14.42 -2.75
CA ALA A 124 -11.77 -15.22 -3.39
C ALA A 124 -12.67 -14.39 -4.34
N THR A 125 -12.62 -13.06 -4.27
CA THR A 125 -13.37 -12.17 -5.18
C THR A 125 -12.66 -11.88 -6.49
N ASP A 126 -11.38 -12.23 -6.63
CA ASP A 126 -10.63 -12.00 -7.87
C ASP A 126 -11.11 -13.00 -8.95
N PRO A 127 -11.52 -12.54 -10.15
CA PRO A 127 -12.01 -13.43 -11.20
C PRO A 127 -10.95 -14.41 -11.74
N ARG A 128 -9.66 -14.17 -11.45
CA ARG A 128 -8.55 -15.06 -11.83
C ARG A 128 -8.26 -16.13 -10.78
N PHE A 129 -9.01 -16.15 -9.67
CA PHE A 129 -8.87 -17.10 -8.58
C PHE A 129 -9.99 -18.15 -8.62
N GLY A 130 -9.61 -19.43 -8.63
CA GLY A 130 -10.52 -20.56 -8.50
C GLY A 130 -10.30 -21.30 -7.17
N PHE A 131 -11.35 -21.56 -6.41
CA PHE A 131 -11.29 -22.44 -5.23
C PHE A 131 -11.90 -23.82 -5.56
N ILE A 132 -11.14 -24.88 -5.31
CA ILE A 132 -11.50 -26.26 -5.57
C ILE A 132 -11.42 -27.03 -4.24
N GLY A 133 -12.49 -26.98 -3.47
CA GLY A 133 -12.63 -27.71 -2.21
C GLY A 133 -13.03 -29.17 -2.42
N ASN A 134 -12.92 -29.96 -1.35
CA ASN A 134 -13.21 -31.41 -1.35
C ASN A 134 -12.39 -32.18 -2.40
N ALA A 135 -11.14 -31.76 -2.62
CA ALA A 135 -10.22 -32.31 -3.59
C ALA A 135 -8.87 -32.64 -2.93
N THR A 136 -8.66 -33.92 -2.60
CA THR A 136 -7.45 -34.38 -1.90
C THR A 136 -6.36 -34.76 -2.89
N ILE A 137 -5.31 -33.94 -2.98
CA ILE A 137 -4.14 -34.26 -3.80
C ILE A 137 -3.34 -35.41 -3.16
N GLY A 138 -3.03 -36.43 -3.95
CA GLY A 138 -2.47 -37.71 -3.51
C GLY A 138 -3.51 -38.82 -3.33
N LYS A 139 -4.82 -38.51 -3.43
CA LYS A 139 -5.90 -39.50 -3.39
C LYS A 139 -6.88 -39.36 -4.55
N ASP A 140 -7.49 -38.19 -4.68
CA ASP A 140 -8.49 -37.90 -5.72
C ASP A 140 -7.83 -37.47 -7.03
N PHE A 141 -6.70 -36.77 -6.92
CA PHE A 141 -5.83 -36.37 -8.03
C PHE A 141 -4.38 -36.67 -7.67
N THR A 142 -3.59 -37.21 -8.60
CA THR A 142 -2.15 -37.39 -8.38
C THR A 142 -1.39 -36.10 -8.65
N LEU A 143 -0.21 -35.90 -8.06
CA LEU A 143 0.60 -34.72 -8.36
C LEU A 143 0.97 -34.64 -9.86
N GLU A 144 1.10 -35.78 -10.52
CA GLU A 144 1.40 -35.87 -11.95
C GLU A 144 0.24 -35.33 -12.81
N ASP A 145 -1.00 -35.57 -12.38
CA ASP A 145 -2.18 -34.97 -13.02
C ASP A 145 -2.11 -33.44 -12.98
N LEU A 146 -1.69 -32.84 -11.85
CA LEU A 146 -1.54 -31.38 -11.78
C LEU A 146 -0.37 -30.87 -12.64
N LYS A 147 0.77 -31.57 -12.66
CA LYS A 147 1.95 -31.13 -13.42
C LYS A 147 1.69 -31.00 -14.92
N SER A 148 0.76 -31.79 -15.46
CA SER A 148 0.40 -31.73 -16.87
C SER A 148 -0.55 -30.56 -17.22
N HIS A 149 -1.23 -29.98 -16.23
CA HIS A 149 -2.25 -28.95 -16.43
C HIS A 149 -1.85 -27.54 -15.93
N TYR A 150 -0.78 -27.45 -15.15
CA TYR A 150 -0.33 -26.22 -14.50
C TYR A 150 1.15 -25.92 -14.79
N ASP A 151 1.46 -24.63 -15.01
CA ASP A 151 2.83 -24.14 -15.22
C ASP A 151 3.63 -24.06 -13.92
N GLY A 152 2.95 -24.03 -12.78
CA GLY A 152 3.55 -24.05 -11.45
C GLY A 152 2.63 -24.68 -10.41
N ILE A 153 3.24 -25.33 -9.41
CA ILE A 153 2.52 -25.92 -8.27
C ILE A 153 3.19 -25.44 -6.99
N VAL A 154 2.40 -24.87 -6.09
CA VAL A 154 2.85 -24.46 -4.75
C VAL A 154 2.25 -25.40 -3.72
N LEU A 155 3.13 -25.97 -2.88
CA LEU A 155 2.75 -26.85 -1.80
C LEU A 155 2.52 -26.03 -0.52
N ALA A 156 1.25 -25.85 -0.14
CA ALA A 156 0.81 -25.09 1.02
C ALA A 156 -0.09 -25.90 1.96
N TYR A 157 0.03 -27.24 1.94
CA TYR A 157 -0.85 -28.18 2.64
C TYR A 157 -0.57 -28.32 4.15
N GLY A 158 0.43 -27.60 4.65
CA GLY A 158 0.77 -27.55 6.07
C GLY A 158 1.20 -28.90 6.65
N ALA A 159 1.04 -29.03 7.97
CA ALA A 159 1.39 -30.24 8.71
C ALA A 159 0.12 -30.91 9.24
N SER A 160 -0.21 -32.09 8.70
CA SER A 160 -1.47 -32.79 8.96
C SER A 160 -1.40 -33.89 10.02
N GLU A 161 -0.21 -34.32 10.42
CA GLU A 161 0.04 -35.29 11.49
C GLU A 161 0.54 -34.61 12.79
N ASP A 162 0.56 -35.38 13.87
CA ASP A 162 1.19 -35.03 15.13
C ASP A 162 2.46 -35.85 15.39
N ARG A 163 3.38 -35.28 16.18
CA ARG A 163 4.57 -35.99 16.64
C ARG A 163 4.22 -36.97 17.75
N ARG A 164 4.87 -38.13 17.75
CA ARG A 164 4.82 -39.15 18.80
C ARG A 164 5.88 -38.88 19.88
N LEU A 165 5.58 -39.23 21.12
CA LEU A 165 6.50 -39.21 22.26
C LEU A 165 7.48 -40.38 22.18
N GLY A 166 7.07 -41.51 21.62
CA GLY A 166 7.89 -42.72 21.50
C GLY A 166 8.11 -43.42 22.83
N ILE A 167 7.10 -43.39 23.70
CA ILE A 167 7.16 -43.94 25.07
C ILE A 167 6.21 -45.14 25.23
N GLU A 168 6.45 -45.94 26.26
CA GLU A 168 5.60 -47.10 26.57
C GLU A 168 4.16 -46.64 26.87
N ASN A 169 3.18 -47.36 26.31
CA ASN A 169 1.73 -47.13 26.48
C ASN A 169 1.23 -45.76 25.95
N GLU A 170 1.88 -45.19 24.94
CA GLU A 170 1.45 -43.94 24.31
C GLU A 170 0.05 -44.01 23.66
N ASP A 171 -0.40 -45.20 23.25
CA ASP A 171 -1.70 -45.43 22.60
C ASP A 171 -2.81 -45.84 23.58
N THR A 172 -2.58 -45.76 24.90
CA THR A 172 -3.60 -46.09 25.91
C THR A 172 -4.83 -45.19 25.76
N PRO A 173 -6.06 -45.74 25.82
CA PRO A 173 -7.30 -44.96 25.83
C PRO A 173 -7.28 -43.85 26.89
N GLY A 174 -7.55 -42.61 26.46
CA GLY A 174 -7.41 -41.40 27.29
C GLY A 174 -6.13 -40.59 26.99
N VAL A 175 -5.27 -41.07 26.10
CA VAL A 175 -4.17 -40.30 25.53
C VAL A 175 -4.59 -39.76 24.16
N PHE A 176 -4.61 -38.44 24.01
CA PHE A 176 -5.05 -37.76 22.79
C PHE A 176 -3.94 -36.88 22.19
N SER A 177 -3.94 -36.77 20.88
CA SER A 177 -3.17 -35.73 20.19
C SER A 177 -3.81 -34.36 20.44
N ALA A 178 -3.00 -33.35 20.74
CA ALA A 178 -3.48 -31.98 20.88
C ALA A 178 -4.22 -31.52 19.61
N ARG A 179 -3.69 -31.88 18.43
CA ARG A 179 -4.32 -31.61 17.14
C ARG A 179 -5.71 -32.24 17.03
N ALA A 180 -5.84 -33.50 17.44
CA ALA A 180 -7.11 -34.21 17.35
C ALA A 180 -8.17 -33.54 18.22
N PHE A 181 -7.82 -33.19 19.46
CA PHE A 181 -8.73 -32.50 20.37
C PHE A 181 -9.11 -31.10 19.88
N VAL A 182 -8.15 -30.33 19.35
CA VAL A 182 -8.39 -29.02 18.74
C VAL A 182 -9.33 -29.14 17.53
N GLY A 183 -9.06 -30.10 16.65
CA GLY A 183 -9.91 -30.37 15.50
C GLY A 183 -11.31 -30.82 15.93
N TRP A 184 -11.43 -31.63 16.98
CA TRP A 184 -12.72 -32.07 17.52
C TRP A 184 -13.57 -30.88 17.96
N TYR A 185 -13.06 -29.98 18.80
CA TYR A 185 -13.87 -28.85 19.26
C TYR A 185 -14.14 -27.80 18.17
N ASN A 186 -13.25 -27.67 17.17
CA ASN A 186 -13.39 -26.74 16.04
C ASN A 186 -14.15 -27.33 14.83
N GLY A 187 -14.63 -28.58 14.90
CA GLY A 187 -15.45 -29.17 13.84
C GLY A 187 -14.68 -29.69 12.63
N LEU A 188 -13.41 -30.09 12.80
CA LEU A 188 -12.67 -30.79 11.76
C LEU A 188 -13.32 -32.18 11.52
N PRO A 189 -13.81 -32.49 10.30
CA PRO A 189 -14.65 -33.68 10.08
C PRO A 189 -14.03 -35.00 10.52
N ILE A 190 -12.71 -35.18 10.31
CA ILE A 190 -11.99 -36.40 10.68
C ILE A 190 -11.91 -36.66 12.20
N HIS A 191 -12.17 -35.65 13.03
CA HIS A 191 -12.11 -35.74 14.49
C HIS A 191 -13.48 -35.61 15.14
N ARG A 192 -14.57 -35.61 14.37
CA ARG A 192 -15.94 -35.51 14.91
C ARG A 192 -16.19 -36.57 15.99
N ASP A 193 -15.78 -37.80 15.72
CA ASP A 193 -16.05 -38.97 16.56
C ASP A 193 -14.90 -39.28 17.55
N LEU A 194 -14.10 -38.26 17.93
CA LEU A 194 -13.00 -38.42 18.89
C LEU A 194 -13.49 -38.81 20.30
N GLU A 195 -14.70 -38.38 20.65
CA GLU A 195 -15.41 -38.68 21.92
C GLU A 195 -14.51 -38.71 23.18
N PRO A 196 -13.80 -37.61 23.51
CA PRO A 196 -12.96 -37.58 24.70
C PRO A 196 -13.82 -37.72 25.97
N ASP A 197 -13.49 -38.69 26.81
CA ASP A 197 -14.19 -38.89 28.07
C ASP A 197 -13.71 -37.90 29.13
N LEU A 198 -14.47 -36.81 29.30
CA LEU A 198 -14.20 -35.76 30.26
C LEU A 198 -14.90 -35.98 31.62
N THR A 199 -15.60 -37.10 31.81
CA THR A 199 -16.52 -37.31 32.95
C THR A 199 -15.92 -38.15 34.08
N ARG A 200 -14.90 -38.96 33.80
CA ARG A 200 -14.34 -39.94 34.76
C ARG A 200 -13.19 -39.41 35.61
N THR A 201 -12.52 -38.36 35.16
CA THR A 201 -11.35 -37.78 35.81
C THR A 201 -11.56 -36.31 36.10
N ASP A 202 -10.90 -35.81 37.14
CA ASP A 202 -10.81 -34.38 37.44
C ASP A 202 -9.47 -33.76 36.99
N THR A 203 -8.54 -34.57 36.48
CA THR A 203 -7.16 -34.15 36.21
C THR A 203 -6.74 -34.53 34.80
N ALA A 204 -6.27 -33.54 34.05
CA ALA A 204 -5.70 -33.67 32.71
C ALA A 204 -4.24 -33.21 32.67
N VAL A 205 -3.43 -33.90 31.87
CA VAL A 205 -2.01 -33.57 31.64
C VAL A 205 -1.81 -33.17 30.20
N ILE A 206 -1.09 -32.09 29.95
CA ILE A 206 -0.74 -31.62 28.61
C ILE A 206 0.78 -31.60 28.50
N ILE A 207 1.32 -32.43 27.62
CA ILE A 207 2.76 -32.50 27.36
C ILE A 207 3.13 -31.49 26.29
N GLY A 208 3.85 -30.44 26.67
CA GLY A 208 4.28 -29.35 25.81
C GLY A 208 3.91 -27.97 26.37
N GLN A 209 4.76 -26.97 26.12
CA GLN A 209 4.59 -25.59 26.61
C GLN A 209 4.59 -24.59 25.44
N GLY A 210 3.71 -24.83 24.47
CA GLY A 210 3.40 -23.89 23.38
C GLY A 210 1.96 -23.37 23.47
N ASN A 211 1.57 -22.46 22.58
CA ASN A 211 0.23 -21.84 22.61
C ASN A 211 -0.92 -22.87 22.56
N VAL A 212 -0.79 -23.92 21.74
CA VAL A 212 -1.81 -24.97 21.65
C VAL A 212 -2.05 -25.66 23.00
N ALA A 213 -1.02 -25.81 23.84
CA ALA A 213 -1.19 -26.37 25.17
C ALA A 213 -2.02 -25.46 26.09
N LEU A 214 -1.81 -24.14 25.98
CA LEU A 214 -2.63 -23.15 26.70
C LEU A 214 -4.07 -23.13 26.18
N ASP A 215 -4.28 -23.25 24.87
CA ASP A 215 -5.63 -23.31 24.27
C ASP A 215 -6.42 -24.52 24.77
N ILE A 216 -5.80 -25.70 24.82
CA ILE A 216 -6.44 -26.90 25.38
C ILE A 216 -6.76 -26.70 26.86
N GLY A 217 -5.82 -26.16 27.63
CA GLY A 217 -6.06 -25.82 29.04
C GLY A 217 -7.24 -24.87 29.21
N ARG A 218 -7.33 -23.84 28.35
CA ARG A 218 -8.40 -22.85 28.36
C ARG A 218 -9.75 -23.46 28.03
N ILE A 219 -9.84 -24.29 27.00
CA ILE A 219 -11.09 -24.97 26.63
C ILE A 219 -11.58 -25.92 27.73
N LEU A 220 -10.67 -26.65 28.38
CA LEU A 220 -11.03 -27.58 29.47
C LEU A 220 -11.49 -26.85 30.74
N LEU A 221 -10.94 -25.67 31.02
CA LEU A 221 -11.15 -24.97 32.29
C LEU A 221 -12.22 -23.87 32.22
N SER A 222 -12.44 -23.28 31.04
CA SER A 222 -13.38 -22.17 30.84
C SER A 222 -14.81 -22.53 31.26
N PRO A 223 -15.58 -21.56 31.81
CA PRO A 223 -17.00 -21.74 32.02
C PRO A 223 -17.74 -22.02 30.71
N VAL A 224 -18.67 -22.96 30.74
CA VAL A 224 -19.46 -23.39 29.57
C VAL A 224 -20.23 -22.22 28.96
N ASP A 225 -20.73 -21.30 29.78
CA ASP A 225 -21.48 -20.11 29.32
C ASP A 225 -20.62 -19.11 28.52
N MET A 226 -19.30 -19.10 28.76
CA MET A 226 -18.37 -18.32 27.93
C MET A 226 -18.16 -19.02 26.58
N LEU A 227 -17.94 -20.33 26.60
CA LEU A 227 -17.74 -21.13 25.38
C LEU A 227 -18.98 -21.15 24.48
N ARG A 228 -20.19 -21.14 25.06
CA ARG A 228 -21.46 -21.10 24.31
C ARG A 228 -21.59 -19.88 23.39
N LYS A 229 -20.85 -18.81 23.65
CA LYS A 229 -20.84 -17.57 22.84
C LYS A 229 -19.82 -17.59 21.69
N THR A 230 -19.10 -18.70 21.52
CA THR A 230 -18.04 -18.87 20.51
C THR A 230 -18.51 -19.78 19.37
N ASP A 231 -17.67 -19.99 18.35
CA ASP A 231 -17.94 -20.93 17.25
C ASP A 231 -17.54 -22.39 17.56
N ILE A 232 -17.44 -22.76 18.83
CA ILE A 232 -17.21 -24.14 19.27
C ILE A 232 -18.37 -25.04 18.83
N THR A 233 -18.06 -26.28 18.45
CA THR A 233 -19.08 -27.25 18.02
C THR A 233 -20.03 -27.66 19.15
N GLU A 234 -21.29 -27.89 18.79
CA GLU A 234 -22.35 -28.22 19.75
C GLU A 234 -22.06 -29.51 20.53
N TYR A 235 -21.58 -30.56 19.85
CA TYR A 235 -21.22 -31.82 20.51
C TYR A 235 -20.04 -31.67 21.47
N ALA A 236 -19.08 -30.78 21.16
CA ALA A 236 -17.96 -30.50 22.05
C ALA A 236 -18.41 -29.70 23.26
N LEU A 237 -19.30 -28.71 23.05
CA LEU A 237 -19.91 -27.95 24.14
C LEU A 237 -20.74 -28.85 25.07
N GLU A 238 -21.48 -29.83 24.52
CA GLU A 238 -22.22 -30.81 25.30
C GLU A 238 -21.29 -31.68 26.16
N ALA A 239 -20.22 -32.21 25.57
CA ALA A 239 -19.22 -32.99 26.30
C ALA A 239 -18.52 -32.16 27.39
N LEU A 240 -18.15 -30.91 27.09
CA LEU A 240 -17.55 -29.98 28.05
C LEU A 240 -18.51 -29.59 29.17
N SER A 241 -19.82 -29.52 28.90
CA SER A 241 -20.83 -29.25 29.94
C SER A 241 -20.94 -30.36 30.99
N LYS A 242 -20.55 -31.59 30.63
CA LYS A 242 -20.50 -32.77 31.51
C LYS A 242 -19.10 -32.99 32.12
N SER A 243 -18.12 -32.13 31.78
CA SER A 243 -16.73 -32.28 32.19
C SER A 243 -16.56 -32.19 33.71
N ARG A 244 -15.79 -33.13 34.26
CA ARG A 244 -15.35 -33.11 35.67
C ARG A 244 -13.94 -32.57 35.84
N ILE A 245 -13.28 -32.15 34.76
CA ILE A 245 -11.91 -31.62 34.81
C ILE A 245 -11.86 -30.36 35.68
N LYS A 246 -11.03 -30.43 36.71
CA LYS A 246 -10.73 -29.33 37.64
C LYS A 246 -9.26 -28.94 37.61
N ARG A 247 -8.35 -29.84 37.24
CA ARG A 247 -6.89 -29.62 37.28
C ARG A 247 -6.28 -29.90 35.92
N VAL A 248 -5.47 -28.96 35.41
CA VAL A 248 -4.69 -29.13 34.18
C VAL A 248 -3.22 -28.91 34.44
N HIS A 249 -2.39 -29.94 34.25
CA HIS A 249 -0.93 -29.83 34.39
C HIS A 249 -0.28 -29.69 33.01
N ILE A 250 0.40 -28.57 32.76
CA ILE A 250 1.11 -28.30 31.51
C ILE A 250 2.60 -28.53 31.73
N VAL A 251 3.11 -29.60 31.12
CA VAL A 251 4.43 -30.17 31.42
C VAL A 251 5.43 -29.87 30.30
N GLY A 252 6.57 -29.30 30.66
CA GLY A 252 7.65 -28.98 29.75
C GLY A 252 8.97 -29.65 30.16
N ARG A 253 9.69 -30.19 29.17
CA ARG A 253 11.03 -30.76 29.36
C ARG A 253 12.12 -29.75 29.70
N ARG A 254 11.88 -28.45 29.47
CA ARG A 254 12.85 -27.36 29.71
C ARG A 254 12.36 -26.41 30.81
N GLY A 255 13.15 -25.38 31.12
CA GLY A 255 12.84 -24.39 32.14
C GLY A 255 11.96 -23.23 31.64
N PRO A 256 11.56 -22.32 32.57
CA PRO A 256 10.68 -21.19 32.29
C PRO A 256 11.19 -20.24 31.19
N LEU A 257 12.51 -20.08 31.06
CA LEU A 257 13.10 -19.19 30.05
C LEU A 257 13.02 -19.76 28.63
N GLN A 258 12.71 -21.05 28.46
CA GLN A 258 12.66 -21.74 27.15
C GLN A 258 11.24 -22.11 26.71
N VAL A 259 10.21 -21.54 27.35
CA VAL A 259 8.81 -21.73 26.95
C VAL A 259 8.57 -21.19 25.55
N ALA A 260 7.64 -21.81 24.82
CA ALA A 260 7.30 -21.43 23.45
C ALA A 260 5.97 -20.67 23.35
N PHE A 261 5.21 -20.58 24.45
CA PHE A 261 3.98 -19.81 24.47
C PHE A 261 4.25 -18.31 24.57
N THR A 262 3.31 -17.51 24.07
CA THR A 262 3.41 -16.05 24.00
C THR A 262 2.66 -15.36 25.15
N ALA A 263 3.00 -14.08 25.38
CA ALA A 263 2.51 -13.34 26.54
C ALA A 263 1.01 -13.00 26.48
N LYS A 264 0.37 -13.06 25.30
CA LYS A 264 -1.08 -12.82 25.16
C LYS A 264 -1.85 -14.01 25.73
N GLU A 265 -1.52 -15.20 25.25
CA GLU A 265 -2.14 -16.48 25.53
C GLU A 265 -1.95 -16.87 27.00
N LEU A 266 -0.76 -16.60 27.56
CA LEU A 266 -0.52 -16.74 28.99
C LEU A 266 -1.45 -15.84 29.81
N ARG A 267 -1.62 -14.58 29.40
CA ARG A 267 -2.42 -13.59 30.13
C ARG A 267 -3.89 -13.98 30.14
N GLU A 268 -4.39 -14.52 29.04
CA GLU A 268 -5.77 -15.03 28.93
C GLU A 268 -6.01 -16.18 29.90
N MET A 269 -5.08 -17.15 29.99
CA MET A 269 -5.14 -18.21 31.00
C MET A 269 -5.14 -17.67 32.44
N MET A 270 -4.28 -16.69 32.74
CA MET A 270 -4.21 -16.07 34.07
C MET A 270 -5.46 -15.26 34.46
N THR A 271 -6.31 -14.91 33.49
CA THR A 271 -7.51 -14.10 33.68
C THR A 271 -8.81 -14.91 33.72
N LEU A 272 -8.73 -16.24 33.53
CA LEU A 272 -9.91 -17.10 33.60
C LEU A 272 -10.63 -16.96 34.95
N PRO A 273 -11.97 -16.84 34.95
CA PRO A 273 -12.73 -16.70 36.18
C PRO A 273 -12.70 -18.01 36.97
N ASP A 274 -12.47 -17.91 38.28
CA ASP A 274 -12.46 -19.06 39.22
C ASP A 274 -11.44 -20.17 38.86
N VAL A 275 -10.32 -19.78 38.25
CA VAL A 275 -9.21 -20.69 37.92
C VAL A 275 -7.91 -20.16 38.54
N GLY A 276 -7.29 -20.96 39.41
CA GLY A 276 -6.01 -20.66 40.04
C GLY A 276 -4.80 -21.17 39.25
N PHE A 277 -3.68 -20.45 39.31
CA PHE A 277 -2.40 -20.86 38.71
C PHE A 277 -1.43 -21.32 39.80
N ASP A 278 -0.73 -22.43 39.53
CA ASP A 278 0.32 -22.98 40.38
C ASP A 278 1.60 -23.28 39.59
N THR A 279 2.75 -23.19 40.24
CA THR A 279 4.06 -23.52 39.68
C THR A 279 5.08 -23.70 40.81
N ASP A 280 6.22 -24.32 40.49
CA ASP A 280 7.39 -24.28 41.37
C ASP A 280 7.99 -22.85 41.37
N TYR A 281 7.61 -22.05 42.37
CA TYR A 281 8.05 -20.66 42.54
C TYR A 281 9.53 -20.55 42.92
N GLU A 282 10.10 -21.57 43.57
CA GLU A 282 11.52 -21.60 43.93
C GLU A 282 12.38 -21.84 42.66
N LEU A 283 11.95 -22.78 41.81
CA LEU A 283 12.57 -22.99 40.50
C LEU A 283 12.39 -21.76 39.59
N LEU A 284 11.21 -21.13 39.59
CA LEU A 284 10.95 -19.95 38.78
C LEU A 284 11.87 -18.79 39.19
N SER A 285 11.92 -18.46 40.48
CA SER A 285 12.75 -17.36 41.00
C SER A 285 14.25 -17.60 40.77
N SER A 286 14.74 -18.83 40.98
CA SER A 286 16.14 -19.17 40.72
C SER A 286 16.52 -19.06 39.22
N GLN A 287 15.66 -19.51 38.32
CA GLN A 287 15.85 -19.38 36.87
C GLN A 287 15.82 -17.93 36.39
N LEU A 288 14.94 -17.10 36.97
CA LEU A 288 14.84 -15.67 36.65
C LEU A 288 16.09 -14.90 37.09
N ALA A 289 16.61 -15.20 38.29
CA ALA A 289 17.87 -14.63 38.76
C ALA A 289 19.03 -14.99 37.81
N ALA A 290 19.14 -16.28 37.44
CA ALA A 290 20.16 -16.78 36.53
C ALA A 290 20.03 -16.22 35.08
N GLY A 291 18.80 -15.89 34.65
CA GLY A 291 18.49 -15.37 33.30
C GLY A 291 18.38 -13.85 33.18
N SER A 292 18.77 -13.09 34.21
CA SER A 292 18.58 -11.64 34.28
C SER A 292 19.16 -10.86 33.10
N ASP A 293 20.37 -11.22 32.65
CA ASP A 293 21.02 -10.62 31.47
C ASP A 293 20.22 -10.90 30.18
N LEU A 294 19.78 -12.14 29.97
CA LEU A 294 18.95 -12.52 28.81
C LEU A 294 17.63 -11.74 28.78
N MET A 295 16.98 -11.56 29.93
CA MET A 295 15.74 -10.78 30.05
C MET A 295 15.96 -9.28 29.83
N SER A 296 17.14 -8.75 30.14
CA SER A 296 17.46 -7.34 29.86
C SER A 296 17.52 -7.06 28.34
N ARG A 297 18.00 -8.05 27.57
CA ARG A 297 18.15 -7.98 26.11
C ARG A 297 16.87 -8.36 25.35
N ASN A 298 15.99 -9.15 25.96
CA ASN A 298 14.74 -9.61 25.36
C ASN A 298 13.51 -9.10 26.12
N ARG A 299 12.97 -7.96 25.66
CA ARG A 299 11.80 -7.31 26.26
C ARG A 299 10.53 -8.19 26.26
N ALA A 300 10.36 -9.05 25.25
CA ALA A 300 9.21 -9.95 25.18
C ALA A 300 9.28 -11.02 26.28
N LEU A 301 10.46 -11.62 26.47
CA LEU A 301 10.72 -12.58 27.54
C LEU A 301 10.53 -11.95 28.93
N LYS A 302 11.06 -10.73 29.15
CA LYS A 302 10.88 -10.02 30.42
C LYS A 302 9.40 -9.80 30.78
N ARG A 303 8.57 -9.42 29.79
CA ARG A 303 7.12 -9.26 29.99
C ARG A 303 6.43 -10.59 30.31
N LEU A 304 6.82 -11.67 29.63
CA LEU A 304 6.27 -13.01 29.84
C LEU A 304 6.54 -13.48 31.28
N MET A 305 7.79 -13.34 31.71
CA MET A 305 8.22 -13.74 33.06
C MET A 305 7.52 -12.92 34.15
N GLY A 306 7.35 -11.61 33.95
CA GLY A 306 6.60 -10.77 34.90
C GLY A 306 5.12 -11.16 35.03
N ILE A 307 4.52 -11.83 34.05
CA ILE A 307 3.16 -12.38 34.17
C ILE A 307 3.18 -13.65 35.04
N LEU A 308 4.17 -14.53 34.87
CA LEU A 308 4.33 -15.72 35.69
C LEU A 308 4.60 -15.37 37.16
N GLU A 309 5.47 -14.38 37.43
CA GLU A 309 5.73 -13.89 38.79
C GLU A 309 4.48 -13.31 39.45
N LYS A 310 3.63 -12.62 38.67
CA LYS A 310 2.41 -12.00 39.20
C LYS A 310 1.32 -13.02 39.54
N GLY A 311 1.29 -14.18 38.87
CA GLY A 311 0.30 -15.22 39.08
C GLY A 311 -1.09 -14.91 38.53
N SER A 312 -2.05 -15.81 38.78
CA SER A 312 -3.44 -15.70 38.34
C SER A 312 -4.23 -14.66 39.13
N LYS A 313 -5.29 -14.13 38.53
CA LYS A 313 -6.18 -13.17 39.21
C LYS A 313 -6.94 -13.81 40.38
N THR A 314 -7.35 -15.07 40.23
CA THR A 314 -7.91 -15.87 41.32
C THR A 314 -6.76 -16.58 42.04
N PRO A 315 -6.59 -16.41 43.36
CA PRO A 315 -5.60 -17.15 44.14
C PRO A 315 -5.84 -18.67 44.09
N PHE A 316 -4.75 -19.45 44.04
CA PHE A 316 -4.82 -20.91 43.89
C PHE A 316 -5.56 -21.62 45.03
N ASP A 317 -5.43 -21.13 46.25
CA ASP A 317 -6.05 -21.66 47.48
C ASP A 317 -7.57 -21.49 47.53
N THR A 318 -8.12 -20.52 46.79
CA THR A 318 -9.55 -20.16 46.79
C THR A 318 -10.28 -20.56 45.52
N ALA A 319 -9.57 -21.01 44.49
CA ALA A 319 -10.14 -21.35 43.19
C ALA A 319 -10.81 -22.74 43.17
N SER A 320 -11.94 -22.88 42.47
CA SER A 320 -12.60 -24.18 42.31
C SER A 320 -11.91 -25.08 41.27
N LYS A 321 -11.18 -24.47 40.34
CA LYS A 321 -10.35 -25.13 39.31
C LYS A 321 -8.93 -24.57 39.32
N SER A 322 -7.98 -25.31 38.76
CA SER A 322 -6.60 -24.87 38.67
C SER A 322 -5.85 -25.40 37.46
N TRP A 323 -4.75 -24.72 37.14
CA TRP A 323 -3.76 -25.19 36.19
C TRP A 323 -2.36 -24.92 36.70
N SER A 324 -1.39 -25.72 36.25
CA SER A 324 0.00 -25.51 36.61
C SER A 324 0.99 -25.64 35.46
N LEU A 325 2.13 -24.99 35.60
CA LEU A 325 3.29 -25.18 34.74
C LEU A 325 4.33 -26.01 35.47
N GLN A 326 4.59 -27.21 34.95
CA GLN A 326 5.62 -28.11 35.48
C GLN A 326 6.80 -28.12 34.51
N PHE A 327 7.94 -27.63 35.00
CA PHE A 327 9.17 -27.54 34.20
C PHE A 327 10.07 -28.75 34.43
N LEU A 328 11.07 -28.87 33.57
CA LEU A 328 12.15 -29.84 33.69
C LEU A 328 11.67 -31.30 33.80
N ARG A 329 10.60 -31.68 33.09
CA ARG A 329 10.05 -33.05 33.12
C ARG A 329 9.86 -33.62 31.73
N SER A 330 10.42 -34.81 31.50
CA SER A 330 10.28 -35.56 30.25
C SER A 330 9.44 -36.81 30.53
N PRO A 331 8.32 -37.05 29.83
CA PRO A 331 7.53 -38.26 30.05
C PRO A 331 8.31 -39.49 29.58
N THR A 332 8.25 -40.57 30.34
CA THR A 332 8.96 -41.83 30.04
C THR A 332 8.03 -43.02 29.91
N LYS A 333 6.90 -43.03 30.63
CA LYS A 333 5.93 -44.13 30.62
C LYS A 333 4.52 -43.65 30.94
N ILE A 334 3.52 -44.19 30.25
CA ILE A 334 2.11 -44.02 30.61
C ILE A 334 1.62 -45.26 31.36
N HIS A 335 0.90 -45.05 32.45
CA HIS A 335 0.30 -46.12 33.25
C HIS A 335 -1.14 -46.37 32.82
N SER A 336 -1.51 -47.65 32.70
CA SER A 336 -2.87 -48.06 32.41
C SER A 336 -3.52 -48.63 33.67
N GLY A 337 -4.74 -48.18 33.98
CA GLY A 337 -5.54 -48.66 35.09
C GLY A 337 -6.20 -50.02 34.80
N PRO A 338 -6.95 -50.57 35.78
CA PRO A 338 -7.61 -51.87 35.65
C PRO A 338 -8.65 -51.94 34.51
N ASP A 339 -9.19 -50.80 34.08
CA ASP A 339 -10.13 -50.67 32.96
C ASP A 339 -9.44 -50.47 31.61
N GLY A 340 -8.10 -50.56 31.57
CA GLY A 340 -7.29 -50.42 30.37
C GLY A 340 -7.12 -48.98 29.88
N ARG A 341 -7.53 -47.97 30.67
CA ARG A 341 -7.40 -46.54 30.32
C ARG A 341 -6.25 -45.89 31.10
N VAL A 342 -5.85 -44.68 30.71
CA VAL A 342 -4.77 -43.97 31.40
C VAL A 342 -5.12 -43.72 32.87
N SER A 343 -4.19 -44.03 33.77
CA SER A 343 -4.31 -43.80 35.21
C SER A 343 -3.20 -42.91 35.78
N GLY A 344 -2.14 -42.69 35.01
CA GLY A 344 -1.04 -41.82 35.39
C GLY A 344 0.09 -41.81 34.36
N ILE A 345 1.13 -41.05 34.66
CA ILE A 345 2.31 -40.88 33.81
C ILE A 345 3.56 -40.74 34.68
N THR A 346 4.64 -41.40 34.27
CA THR A 346 5.98 -41.24 34.86
C THR A 346 6.76 -40.20 34.07
N TYR A 347 7.41 -39.29 34.79
CA TYR A 347 8.38 -38.35 34.26
C TYR A 347 9.78 -38.70 34.73
N GLU A 348 10.79 -38.46 33.88
CA GLU A 348 12.16 -38.26 34.31
C GLU A 348 12.39 -36.76 34.54
N LEU A 349 13.00 -36.43 35.67
CA LEU A 349 13.44 -35.06 35.98
C LEU A 349 14.65 -34.70 35.12
N ASN A 350 14.66 -33.47 34.60
CA ASN A 350 15.72 -32.97 33.74
C ASN A 350 16.55 -31.90 34.43
N GLN A 351 17.79 -31.77 34.00
CA GLN A 351 18.62 -30.60 34.21
C GLN A 351 18.92 -29.93 32.86
N LEU A 352 19.08 -28.61 32.88
CA LEU A 352 19.48 -27.86 31.69
C LEU A 352 21.01 -27.85 31.54
N GLN A 353 21.50 -28.19 30.35
CA GLN A 353 22.90 -28.08 29.97
C GLN A 353 23.09 -27.12 28.79
N GLY A 354 24.16 -26.32 28.85
CA GLY A 354 24.50 -25.33 27.82
C GLY A 354 24.00 -23.90 28.14
N PRO A 355 24.27 -22.94 27.25
CA PRO A 355 23.90 -21.54 27.48
C PRO A 355 22.38 -21.35 27.51
N PRO A 356 21.84 -20.37 28.26
CA PRO A 356 20.39 -20.19 28.47
C PRO A 356 19.53 -20.16 27.19
N GLU A 357 20.08 -19.62 26.10
CA GLU A 357 19.41 -19.51 24.79
C GLU A 357 19.30 -20.83 24.01
N LYS A 358 20.21 -21.79 24.24
CA LYS A 358 20.28 -23.08 23.55
C LYS A 358 20.29 -24.27 24.51
N ALA A 359 19.82 -24.04 25.75
CA ALA A 359 19.84 -25.03 26.81
C ALA A 359 19.09 -26.31 26.39
N LYS A 360 19.77 -27.44 26.51
CA LYS A 360 19.22 -28.78 26.25
C LYS A 360 18.80 -29.40 27.57
N ALA A 361 17.66 -30.09 27.55
CA ALA A 361 17.21 -30.89 28.68
C ALA A 361 17.95 -32.24 28.67
N VAL A 362 18.51 -32.62 29.81
CA VAL A 362 19.21 -33.89 30.02
C VAL A 362 18.61 -34.55 31.26
N GLY A 363 18.23 -35.81 31.14
CA GLY A 363 17.66 -36.59 32.24
C GLY A 363 18.64 -36.76 33.40
N THR A 364 18.13 -36.70 34.63
CA THR A 364 18.91 -36.87 35.86
C THR A 364 18.90 -38.30 36.38
N GLY A 365 18.12 -39.19 35.77
CA GLY A 365 17.85 -40.53 36.29
C GLY A 365 16.89 -40.58 37.49
N GLN A 366 16.33 -39.45 37.91
CA GLN A 366 15.28 -39.38 38.94
C GLN A 366 13.90 -39.39 38.29
N PHE A 367 12.97 -40.15 38.85
CA PHE A 367 11.64 -40.35 38.30
C PHE A 367 10.53 -39.87 39.26
N GLU A 368 9.46 -39.34 38.69
CA GLU A 368 8.28 -38.83 39.41
C GLU A 368 7.01 -39.37 38.74
N ASP A 369 6.10 -39.95 39.51
CA ASP A 369 4.79 -40.41 39.01
C ASP A 369 3.70 -39.37 39.30
N GLN A 370 2.85 -39.10 38.29
CA GLN A 370 1.69 -38.23 38.41
C GLN A 370 0.42 -38.96 38.01
N ALA A 371 -0.55 -39.03 38.91
CA ALA A 371 -1.86 -39.58 38.63
C ALA A 371 -2.65 -38.65 37.70
N CYS A 372 -3.24 -39.22 36.64
CA CYS A 372 -4.11 -38.49 35.72
C CYS A 372 -4.98 -39.46 34.93
N GLY A 373 -6.18 -39.01 34.56
CA GLY A 373 -7.11 -39.79 33.73
C GLY A 373 -7.21 -39.32 32.29
N LEU A 374 -6.41 -38.32 31.90
CA LEU A 374 -6.43 -37.73 30.57
C LEU A 374 -5.05 -37.13 30.23
N VAL A 375 -4.52 -37.44 29.06
CA VAL A 375 -3.20 -36.93 28.60
C VAL A 375 -3.32 -36.37 27.18
N PHE A 376 -2.77 -35.18 26.95
CA PHE A 376 -2.69 -34.54 25.65
C PHE A 376 -1.25 -34.37 25.20
N ARG A 377 -0.94 -34.84 23.99
CA ARG A 377 0.39 -34.71 23.38
C ARG A 377 0.42 -33.44 22.53
N SER A 378 1.06 -32.38 23.04
CA SER A 378 1.18 -31.04 22.43
C SER A 378 2.64 -30.69 22.08
N ILE A 379 3.33 -31.61 21.41
CA ILE A 379 4.77 -31.54 21.11
C ILE A 379 5.09 -31.12 19.67
N GLY A 380 4.10 -30.62 18.95
CA GLY A 380 4.22 -30.09 17.59
C GLY A 380 3.65 -31.00 16.50
N TYR A 381 3.45 -30.40 15.32
CA TYR A 381 2.89 -31.06 14.14
C TYR A 381 3.99 -31.71 13.28
N LYS A 382 3.58 -32.66 12.45
CA LYS A 382 4.40 -33.32 11.42
C LYS A 382 3.67 -33.25 10.08
N SER A 383 4.39 -32.96 9.00
CA SER A 383 3.81 -33.01 7.65
C SER A 383 3.79 -34.44 7.13
N ILE A 384 2.89 -34.73 6.19
CA ILE A 384 2.83 -36.03 5.50
C ILE A 384 3.61 -35.92 4.18
N ALA A 385 4.30 -37.00 3.82
CA ALA A 385 4.90 -37.16 2.51
C ALA A 385 3.80 -37.33 1.45
N LEU A 386 3.81 -36.50 0.41
CA LEU A 386 2.92 -36.67 -0.72
C LEU A 386 3.63 -37.49 -1.79
N GLU A 387 2.93 -38.48 -2.35
CA GLU A 387 3.51 -39.42 -3.31
C GLU A 387 4.05 -38.67 -4.54
N GLY A 388 5.28 -39.00 -4.94
CA GLY A 388 5.99 -38.32 -6.02
C GLY A 388 6.80 -37.07 -5.61
N LEU A 389 6.98 -36.81 -4.30
CA LEU A 389 7.85 -35.75 -3.77
C LEU A 389 8.90 -36.29 -2.78
N PRO A 390 10.11 -35.72 -2.74
CA PRO A 390 11.07 -36.02 -1.68
C PRO A 390 10.55 -35.53 -0.33
N PHE A 391 10.80 -36.30 0.72
CA PHE A 391 10.36 -35.97 2.07
C PHE A 391 11.43 -36.33 3.11
N ASN A 392 11.86 -35.34 3.91
CA ASN A 392 12.77 -35.60 5.00
C ASN A 392 11.98 -36.07 6.22
N GLN A 393 12.10 -37.36 6.54
CA GLN A 393 11.40 -38.00 7.66
C GLN A 393 11.80 -37.42 9.04
N GLN A 394 13.02 -36.91 9.20
CA GLN A 394 13.51 -36.34 10.47
C GLN A 394 12.95 -34.94 10.72
N SER A 395 13.01 -34.05 9.72
CA SER A 395 12.49 -32.68 9.85
C SER A 395 10.99 -32.58 9.62
N GLY A 396 10.37 -33.57 8.97
CA GLY A 396 8.95 -33.58 8.64
C GLY A 396 8.60 -32.54 7.57
N THR A 397 9.52 -32.28 6.64
CA THR A 397 9.39 -31.25 5.61
C THR A 397 9.82 -31.77 4.24
N VAL A 398 9.24 -31.20 3.19
CA VAL A 398 9.73 -31.38 1.80
C VAL A 398 11.07 -30.64 1.65
N PRO A 399 12.16 -31.32 1.28
CA PRO A 399 13.45 -30.67 1.05
C PRO A 399 13.33 -29.61 -0.04
N ASN A 400 13.85 -28.42 0.23
CA ASN A 400 13.75 -27.30 -0.69
C ASN A 400 14.95 -26.36 -0.58
N GLU A 401 15.22 -25.64 -1.67
CA GLU A 401 16.20 -24.57 -1.77
C GLU A 401 15.45 -23.28 -2.11
N TYR A 402 15.44 -22.31 -1.18
CA TYR A 402 14.66 -21.07 -1.29
C TYR A 402 13.18 -21.29 -1.69
N GLY A 403 12.56 -22.39 -1.23
CA GLY A 403 11.17 -22.73 -1.52
C GLY A 403 10.93 -23.59 -2.77
N LYS A 404 11.95 -23.92 -3.57
CA LYS A 404 11.83 -24.89 -4.68
C LYS A 404 12.19 -26.30 -4.21
N VAL A 405 11.34 -27.29 -4.48
CA VAL A 405 11.57 -28.71 -4.12
C VAL A 405 12.78 -29.30 -4.87
N GLY A 406 13.60 -30.11 -4.19
CA GLY A 406 14.73 -30.86 -4.79
C GLY A 406 15.17 -32.08 -3.97
N ASP A 407 15.79 -33.07 -4.61
CA ASP A 407 16.29 -34.29 -3.96
C ASP A 407 17.60 -34.02 -3.22
N GLY A 408 17.65 -34.36 -1.94
CA GLY A 408 18.68 -33.94 -0.97
C GLY A 408 20.12 -34.43 -1.19
N ASP A 409 20.49 -34.96 -2.35
CA ASP A 409 21.87 -35.30 -2.70
C ASP A 409 22.17 -34.91 -4.16
N HIS A 410 23.00 -33.87 -4.32
CA HIS A 410 23.71 -33.48 -5.54
C HIS A 410 22.98 -33.61 -6.90
N VAL A 411 22.19 -32.58 -7.28
CA VAL A 411 22.02 -32.23 -8.70
C VAL A 411 22.05 -30.72 -8.89
N LYS A 412 23.02 -30.26 -9.70
CA LYS A 412 23.05 -28.91 -10.29
C LYS A 412 21.77 -28.68 -11.11
N GLY A 413 21.01 -27.67 -10.68
CA GLY A 413 19.84 -27.02 -11.30
C GLY A 413 19.20 -27.63 -12.55
N THR A 414 17.97 -28.14 -12.40
CA THR A 414 17.11 -28.53 -13.52
C THR A 414 15.61 -28.43 -13.19
N TYR A 415 14.87 -27.51 -13.80
CA TYR A 415 13.49 -27.76 -14.26
C TYR A 415 13.52 -28.32 -15.68
N HIS A 416 12.49 -29.04 -16.12
CA HIS A 416 12.35 -29.53 -17.49
C HIS A 416 11.10 -28.93 -18.13
N CYS A 417 11.25 -28.15 -19.20
CA CYS A 417 10.13 -27.66 -20.01
C CYS A 417 9.85 -28.66 -21.14
N SER A 418 8.69 -29.32 -21.11
CA SER A 418 8.26 -30.31 -22.10
C SER A 418 8.08 -29.76 -23.52
N ASN A 419 8.03 -28.43 -23.69
CA ASN A 419 7.88 -27.78 -25.00
C ASN A 419 9.21 -27.34 -25.64
N CYS A 420 10.30 -27.17 -24.87
CA CYS A 420 11.60 -26.73 -25.41
C CYS A 420 12.83 -27.45 -24.85
N SER A 421 12.64 -28.48 -24.02
CA SER A 421 13.68 -29.40 -23.52
C SER A 421 14.86 -28.77 -22.73
N ASN A 422 14.72 -27.53 -22.25
CA ASN A 422 15.79 -26.79 -21.55
C ASN A 422 15.72 -26.86 -20.01
N LYS A 423 16.86 -26.59 -19.35
CA LYS A 423 17.18 -26.92 -17.93
C LYS A 423 17.73 -25.71 -17.10
N GLY A 424 17.26 -25.43 -15.85
CA GLY A 424 17.72 -24.31 -14.96
C GLY A 424 17.10 -24.13 -13.53
N SER A 425 17.35 -23.01 -12.80
CA SER A 425 16.83 -22.69 -11.43
C SER A 425 15.45 -21.96 -11.40
N TRP A 426 14.73 -21.85 -10.26
CA TRP A 426 13.43 -21.13 -10.18
C TRP A 426 13.58 -19.62 -10.41
N GLN A 427 14.66 -19.02 -9.90
CA GLN A 427 14.97 -17.61 -10.17
C GLN A 427 15.32 -17.40 -11.65
N ASP A 428 15.93 -18.40 -12.32
CA ASP A 428 16.14 -18.39 -13.77
C ASP A 428 14.84 -18.63 -14.54
N TYR A 429 13.89 -19.39 -14.00
CA TYR A 429 12.55 -19.55 -14.57
C TYR A 429 11.76 -18.24 -14.49
N VAL A 430 11.78 -17.55 -13.35
CA VAL A 430 11.16 -16.22 -13.18
C VAL A 430 11.89 -15.17 -14.03
N LYS A 431 13.23 -15.19 -14.08
CA LYS A 431 14.01 -14.32 -14.98
C LYS A 431 13.76 -14.65 -16.45
N LYS A 432 13.59 -15.92 -16.83
CA LYS A 432 13.31 -16.33 -18.21
C LYS A 432 11.85 -16.16 -18.60
N LEU A 433 10.90 -16.22 -17.67
CA LEU A 433 9.52 -15.75 -17.86
C LEU A 433 9.52 -14.26 -18.10
N LYS A 434 10.31 -13.49 -17.32
CA LYS A 434 10.56 -12.07 -17.58
C LYS A 434 11.31 -11.83 -18.90
N GLN A 435 12.22 -12.71 -19.32
CA GLN A 435 12.89 -12.62 -20.65
C GLN A 435 11.99 -13.07 -21.81
N LYS A 436 11.09 -14.04 -21.62
CA LYS A 436 10.06 -14.44 -22.59
C LYS A 436 8.97 -13.39 -22.66
N GLN A 437 8.64 -12.70 -21.56
CA GLN A 437 7.92 -11.43 -21.58
C GLN A 437 8.69 -10.40 -22.41
N LYS A 438 10.02 -10.30 -22.26
CA LYS A 438 10.89 -9.43 -23.10
C LYS A 438 10.98 -9.85 -24.58
N GLN A 439 10.82 -11.14 -24.93
CA GLN A 439 10.65 -11.58 -26.32
C GLN A 439 9.21 -11.33 -26.82
N ARG A 440 8.20 -11.48 -25.93
CA ARG A 440 6.84 -10.96 -26.12
C ARG A 440 6.80 -9.43 -26.18
N HIS A 441 7.86 -8.69 -25.80
CA HIS A 441 7.91 -7.23 -25.98
C HIS A 441 8.05 -6.82 -27.45
N GLN A 442 8.41 -7.74 -28.36
CA GLN A 442 8.19 -7.50 -29.80
C GLN A 442 6.69 -7.50 -30.17
N MET A 443 5.82 -8.12 -29.35
CA MET A 443 4.36 -8.05 -29.47
C MET A 443 3.71 -6.95 -28.60
N HIS A 444 4.35 -6.44 -27.54
CA HIS A 444 3.79 -5.34 -26.71
C HIS A 444 3.63 -4.01 -27.42
N ILE A 445 4.18 -3.88 -28.62
CA ILE A 445 3.87 -2.71 -29.42
C ILE A 445 2.32 -2.66 -29.62
N GLN A 446 1.58 -3.79 -29.65
CA GLN A 446 0.11 -3.77 -29.79
C GLN A 446 -0.65 -3.21 -28.57
N ASP A 447 -0.22 -3.49 -27.32
CA ASP A 447 -0.91 -2.97 -26.10
C ASP A 447 -0.74 -1.46 -25.92
N SER A 448 0.35 -0.89 -26.42
CA SER A 448 0.51 0.56 -26.44
C SER A 448 -0.57 1.25 -27.28
N SER A 449 -1.20 0.55 -28.25
CA SER A 449 -2.29 1.10 -29.07
C SER A 449 -3.62 1.25 -28.31
N ASP A 450 -3.89 0.38 -27.33
CA ASP A 450 -5.14 0.38 -26.55
C ASP A 450 -5.13 1.45 -25.44
N LEU A 451 -3.96 1.79 -24.90
CA LEU A 451 -3.77 2.95 -24.01
C LEU A 451 -4.04 4.28 -24.72
N VAL A 452 -3.75 4.37 -26.02
CA VAL A 452 -3.92 5.61 -26.80
C VAL A 452 -5.33 5.72 -27.39
N LYS A 453 -6.07 4.62 -27.61
CA LYS A 453 -7.45 4.63 -28.15
C LYS A 453 -8.53 5.09 -27.16
N LYS A 454 -8.29 5.01 -25.84
CA LYS A 454 -9.32 5.28 -24.82
C LYS A 454 -9.44 6.75 -24.37
N ASN A 455 -8.54 7.65 -24.76
CA ASN A 455 -8.52 9.04 -24.27
C ASN A 455 -8.08 10.06 -25.34
N SER A 456 -8.88 10.27 -26.39
CA SER A 456 -8.70 11.45 -27.27
C SER A 456 -9.76 12.49 -26.92
N GLY A 457 -9.36 13.57 -26.22
CA GLY A 457 -10.12 14.81 -26.31
C GLY A 457 -10.14 15.27 -27.76
N SER A 458 -11.23 15.92 -28.19
CA SER A 458 -11.28 16.52 -29.53
C SER A 458 -10.30 17.69 -29.61
N PHE A 459 -9.43 17.70 -30.62
CA PHE A 459 -8.60 18.86 -30.93
C PHE A 459 -9.48 20.06 -31.30
N ALA A 460 -9.02 21.27 -30.97
CA ALA A 460 -9.68 22.51 -31.36
C ALA A 460 -9.58 22.78 -32.88
N LYS A 461 -8.49 22.34 -33.51
CA LYS A 461 -8.29 22.38 -34.97
C LYS A 461 -8.44 20.96 -35.56
N SER A 462 -8.79 20.85 -36.84
CA SER A 462 -8.92 19.56 -37.52
C SER A 462 -7.57 18.84 -37.64
N LEU A 463 -7.59 17.50 -37.72
CA LEU A 463 -6.35 16.73 -37.92
C LEU A 463 -5.64 17.07 -39.23
N GLU A 464 -6.37 17.47 -40.28
CA GLU A 464 -5.79 17.92 -41.54
C GLU A 464 -4.99 19.22 -41.35
N GLU A 465 -5.57 20.21 -40.65
CA GLU A 465 -4.88 21.46 -40.32
C GLU A 465 -3.65 21.20 -39.47
N ILE A 466 -3.77 20.37 -38.42
CA ILE A 466 -2.66 20.01 -37.53
C ILE A 466 -1.50 19.39 -38.30
N ASN A 467 -1.78 18.46 -39.23
CA ASN A 467 -0.75 17.82 -40.04
C ASN A 467 -0.10 18.79 -41.05
N ALA A 468 -0.77 19.90 -41.41
CA ALA A 468 -0.24 20.93 -42.29
C ALA A 468 0.62 21.99 -41.56
N MET A 469 0.44 22.18 -40.24
CA MET A 469 1.16 23.19 -39.44
C MET A 469 2.69 23.17 -39.60
N PRO A 470 3.38 22.01 -39.65
CA PRO A 470 4.84 21.98 -39.84
C PRO A 470 5.29 22.54 -41.18
N GLN A 471 4.51 22.35 -42.24
CA GLN A 471 4.81 22.93 -43.55
C GLN A 471 4.54 24.43 -43.56
N GLN A 472 3.45 24.86 -42.89
CA GLN A 472 3.07 26.26 -42.77
C GLN A 472 4.14 27.09 -42.06
N LEU A 473 4.88 26.54 -41.09
CA LEU A 473 5.96 27.27 -40.39
C LEU A 473 6.96 27.91 -41.36
N PHE A 474 7.31 27.22 -42.45
CA PHE A 474 8.26 27.70 -43.45
C PHE A 474 7.70 28.81 -44.37
N HIS A 475 6.39 29.10 -44.28
CA HIS A 475 5.78 30.28 -44.88
C HIS A 475 5.80 31.51 -43.95
N HIS A 476 6.33 31.39 -42.73
CA HIS A 476 6.52 32.48 -41.77
C HIS A 476 8.01 32.71 -41.47
N PRO A 477 8.75 33.43 -42.36
CA PRO A 477 10.20 33.57 -42.26
C PRO A 477 10.68 34.16 -40.92
N HIS A 478 9.93 35.09 -40.34
CA HIS A 478 10.28 35.71 -39.06
C HIS A 478 10.33 34.70 -37.89
N LEU A 479 9.43 33.71 -37.85
CA LEU A 479 9.42 32.67 -36.81
C LEU A 479 10.55 31.66 -37.02
N VAL A 480 10.85 31.34 -38.27
CA VAL A 480 11.98 30.48 -38.63
C VAL A 480 13.30 31.17 -38.29
N ASP A 481 13.46 32.44 -38.63
CA ASP A 481 14.62 33.26 -38.28
C ASP A 481 14.80 33.33 -36.76
N TRP A 482 13.72 33.50 -35.99
CA TRP A 482 13.78 33.45 -34.53
C TRP A 482 14.29 32.10 -34.00
N CYS A 483 13.79 30.98 -34.54
CA CYS A 483 14.27 29.65 -34.13
C CYS A 483 15.74 29.40 -34.51
N VAL A 484 16.15 29.81 -35.72
CA VAL A 484 17.48 29.53 -36.27
C VAL A 484 18.54 30.49 -35.73
N ARG A 485 18.23 31.78 -35.60
CA ARG A 485 19.20 32.80 -35.17
C ARG A 485 19.23 32.96 -33.66
N ASP A 486 18.06 33.10 -33.03
CA ASP A 486 17.98 33.44 -31.61
C ASP A 486 18.09 32.18 -30.75
N MET A 487 17.47 31.07 -31.18
CA MET A 487 17.51 29.77 -30.47
C MET A 487 18.56 28.79 -31.02
N LYS A 488 19.28 29.13 -32.11
CA LYS A 488 20.28 28.27 -32.77
C LYS A 488 19.79 26.85 -33.12
N ILE A 489 18.49 26.67 -33.35
CA ILE A 489 17.92 25.38 -33.78
C ILE A 489 17.87 25.35 -35.30
N ASP A 490 18.53 24.36 -35.91
CA ASP A 490 18.60 24.24 -37.36
C ASP A 490 17.23 23.98 -37.98
N ALA A 491 16.99 24.55 -39.16
CA ALA A 491 15.72 24.41 -39.87
C ALA A 491 15.35 22.94 -40.15
N ASP A 492 16.35 22.08 -40.36
CA ASP A 492 16.13 20.63 -40.56
C ASP A 492 15.70 19.92 -39.28
N VAL A 493 16.15 20.38 -38.11
CA VAL A 493 15.72 19.87 -36.81
C VAL A 493 14.26 20.27 -36.55
N LEU A 494 13.87 21.51 -36.87
CA LEU A 494 12.47 21.96 -36.79
C LEU A 494 11.55 21.07 -37.64
N LYS A 495 11.95 20.77 -38.88
CA LYS A 495 11.21 19.84 -39.76
C LYS A 495 11.13 18.45 -39.16
N ARG A 496 12.25 17.92 -38.66
CA ARG A 496 12.35 16.57 -38.11
C ARG A 496 11.43 16.37 -36.90
N TYR A 497 11.35 17.36 -36.02
CA TYR A 497 10.49 17.35 -34.83
C TYR A 497 9.04 17.79 -35.10
N LYS A 498 8.70 18.09 -36.36
CA LYS A 498 7.39 18.58 -36.79
C LYS A 498 6.94 19.83 -36.02
N VAL A 499 7.87 20.74 -35.72
CA VAL A 499 7.52 22.06 -35.17
C VAL A 499 6.71 22.81 -36.21
N GLY A 500 5.54 23.33 -35.82
CA GLY A 500 4.62 24.01 -36.71
C GLY A 500 4.26 25.41 -36.25
N VAL A 501 3.33 26.03 -36.98
CA VAL A 501 2.70 27.30 -36.62
C VAL A 501 1.18 27.13 -36.65
N GLY A 502 0.49 27.72 -35.67
CA GLY A 502 -0.97 27.75 -35.62
C GLY A 502 -1.47 28.94 -34.79
N SER A 503 -2.71 29.35 -35.01
CA SER A 503 -3.34 30.46 -34.28
C SER A 503 -4.24 29.91 -33.17
N TYR A 504 -4.06 30.44 -31.95
CA TYR A 504 -4.83 30.03 -30.77
C TYR A 504 -5.25 31.25 -29.94
N PRO A 505 -6.44 31.26 -29.34
CA PRO A 505 -6.88 32.35 -28.46
C PRO A 505 -6.17 32.27 -27.10
N THR A 506 -5.65 33.40 -26.62
CA THR A 506 -5.06 33.47 -25.27
C THR A 506 -6.13 33.40 -24.18
N HIS A 507 -5.75 33.00 -22.97
CA HIS A 507 -6.64 33.01 -21.82
C HIS A 507 -7.31 34.38 -21.61
N SER A 508 -6.52 35.46 -21.63
CA SER A 508 -7.02 36.83 -21.49
C SER A 508 -8.00 37.22 -22.60
N SER A 509 -7.74 36.78 -23.83
CA SER A 509 -8.61 37.00 -24.99
C SER A 509 -9.94 36.24 -24.88
N ARG A 510 -9.92 34.99 -24.38
CA ARG A 510 -11.13 34.19 -24.11
C ARG A 510 -12.02 34.84 -23.05
N ILE A 511 -11.43 35.32 -21.95
CA ILE A 511 -12.18 36.02 -20.89
C ILE A 511 -12.75 37.35 -21.41
N ALA A 512 -11.95 38.19 -22.08
CA ALA A 512 -12.41 39.45 -22.65
C ALA A 512 -13.51 39.24 -23.69
N ALA A 513 -13.41 38.20 -24.51
CA ALA A 513 -14.42 37.81 -25.49
C ALA A 513 -15.78 37.49 -24.86
N ILE A 514 -15.77 36.77 -23.73
CA ILE A 514 -16.97 36.46 -22.95
C ILE A 514 -17.58 37.74 -22.37
N GLN A 515 -16.75 38.58 -21.74
CA GLN A 515 -17.20 39.83 -21.10
C GLN A 515 -17.75 40.85 -22.11
N ASP A 516 -17.11 40.97 -23.28
CA ASP A 516 -17.48 41.90 -24.34
C ASP A 516 -18.45 41.30 -25.38
N LYS A 517 -18.84 40.02 -25.23
CA LYS A 517 -19.66 39.24 -26.19
C LYS A 517 -19.15 39.29 -27.65
N ARG A 518 -17.84 39.08 -27.82
CA ARG A 518 -17.16 39.05 -29.14
C ARG A 518 -16.41 37.73 -29.33
N GLU A 519 -15.89 37.51 -30.53
CA GLU A 519 -14.97 36.39 -30.76
C GLU A 519 -13.60 36.66 -30.12
N PRO A 520 -12.95 35.64 -29.54
CA PRO A 520 -11.62 35.78 -28.99
C PRO A 520 -10.59 35.96 -30.11
N HIS A 521 -9.77 36.98 -29.98
CA HIS A 521 -8.61 37.20 -30.86
C HIS A 521 -7.59 36.06 -30.68
N GLU A 522 -7.22 35.41 -31.78
CA GLU A 522 -6.16 34.39 -31.82
C GLU A 522 -4.77 35.03 -32.05
N VAL A 523 -3.75 34.47 -31.41
CA VAL A 523 -2.35 34.89 -31.60
C VAL A 523 -1.56 33.78 -32.31
N PRO A 524 -0.59 34.13 -33.18
CA PRO A 524 0.28 33.15 -33.81
C PRO A 524 1.15 32.45 -32.75
N CYS A 525 1.17 31.13 -32.80
CA CYS A 525 1.90 30.28 -31.87
C CYS A 525 2.76 29.26 -32.63
N LEU A 526 3.96 29.00 -32.12
CA LEU A 526 4.70 27.80 -32.44
C LEU A 526 4.01 26.59 -31.81
N THR A 527 3.89 25.51 -32.57
CA THR A 527 3.26 24.26 -32.12
C THR A 527 4.28 23.15 -31.96
N PHE A 528 4.24 22.48 -30.81
CA PHE A 528 5.12 21.35 -30.49
C PHE A 528 4.28 20.07 -30.32
N PRO A 529 4.32 19.13 -31.29
CA PRO A 529 3.51 17.93 -31.25
C PRO A 529 4.09 16.83 -30.33
N GLN A 530 3.26 16.36 -29.41
CA GLN A 530 3.50 15.12 -28.68
C GLN A 530 2.95 13.95 -29.48
N THR A 531 3.79 12.94 -29.70
CA THR A 531 3.48 11.79 -30.55
C THR A 531 3.46 10.49 -29.77
N ALA A 532 2.64 9.54 -30.21
CA ALA A 532 2.54 8.18 -29.71
C ALA A 532 2.55 7.18 -30.86
N LEU A 533 2.79 5.90 -30.56
CA LEU A 533 2.67 4.80 -31.53
C LEU A 533 1.23 4.68 -32.03
N ASP A 534 1.07 4.45 -33.33
CA ASP A 534 -0.22 4.24 -33.97
C ASP A 534 -0.18 3.01 -34.89
N TYR A 535 -1.28 2.27 -34.89
CA TYR A 535 -1.45 1.07 -35.71
C TYR A 535 -2.50 1.32 -36.75
N PHE A 536 -2.11 1.26 -38.02
CA PHE A 536 -3.03 1.40 -39.13
C PHE A 536 -3.08 0.12 -39.94
N SER A 537 -4.29 -0.21 -40.38
CA SER A 537 -4.55 -1.23 -41.39
C SER A 537 -5.24 -0.55 -42.55
N SER A 538 -4.50 -0.32 -43.63
CA SER A 538 -5.06 0.13 -44.91
C SER A 538 -5.26 -1.07 -45.83
N ILE A 539 -6.31 -1.04 -46.64
CA ILE A 539 -6.46 -2.01 -47.74
C ILE A 539 -6.02 -1.25 -48.99
N ASP A 540 -5.00 -1.74 -49.67
CA ASP A 540 -4.54 -1.14 -50.92
C ASP A 540 -5.62 -1.29 -52.02
N GLN A 541 -5.44 -0.57 -53.14
CA GLN A 541 -6.38 -0.64 -54.27
C GLN A 541 -6.45 -2.03 -54.94
N GLN A 542 -5.62 -2.98 -54.52
CA GLN A 542 -5.54 -4.36 -55.00
C GLN A 542 -6.13 -5.37 -53.99
N GLY A 543 -6.62 -4.91 -52.83
CA GLY A 543 -7.24 -5.75 -51.81
C GLY A 543 -6.26 -6.42 -50.83
N GLN A 544 -4.98 -6.03 -50.81
CA GLN A 544 -4.03 -6.44 -49.78
C GLN A 544 -4.16 -5.55 -48.54
N GLN A 545 -4.22 -6.19 -47.37
CA GLN A 545 -4.11 -5.51 -46.09
C GLN A 545 -2.66 -5.09 -45.86
N ASP A 546 -2.40 -3.80 -45.97
CA ASP A 546 -1.14 -3.17 -45.55
C ASP A 546 -1.28 -2.74 -44.08
N THR A 547 -0.70 -3.53 -43.18
CA THR A 547 -0.66 -3.22 -41.75
C THR A 547 0.69 -2.58 -41.41
N GLY A 548 0.67 -1.33 -40.96
CA GLY A 548 1.87 -0.57 -40.62
C GLY A 548 1.84 -0.05 -39.18
N VAL A 549 3.04 0.21 -38.66
CA VAL A 549 3.24 0.91 -37.38
C VAL A 549 3.75 2.31 -37.69
N GLY A 550 3.00 3.32 -37.26
CA GLY A 550 3.30 4.73 -37.46
C GLY A 550 3.31 5.50 -36.15
N HIS A 551 3.30 6.82 -36.28
CA HIS A 551 3.17 7.74 -35.17
C HIS A 551 2.01 8.68 -35.41
N ARG A 552 1.19 8.92 -34.38
CA ARG A 552 0.13 9.94 -34.41
C ARG A 552 0.39 11.04 -33.43
N ILE A 553 -0.08 12.24 -33.76
CA ILE A 553 -0.11 13.38 -32.84
C ILE A 553 -1.26 13.16 -31.86
N VAL A 554 -0.95 13.19 -30.58
CA VAL A 554 -1.94 13.02 -29.50
C VAL A 554 -2.18 14.28 -28.70
N ARG A 555 -1.25 15.25 -28.77
CA ARG A 555 -1.36 16.55 -28.13
C ARG A 555 -0.44 17.57 -28.81
N LEU A 556 -0.80 18.84 -28.76
CA LEU A 556 -0.02 19.98 -29.20
C LEU A 556 0.16 20.94 -28.04
N LYS A 557 1.37 21.46 -27.87
CA LYS A 557 1.62 22.65 -27.05
C LYS A 557 1.72 23.85 -27.97
N ALA A 558 0.95 24.89 -27.69
CA ALA A 558 1.02 26.17 -28.40
C ALA A 558 1.78 27.19 -27.55
N TYR A 559 2.86 27.75 -28.08
CA TYR A 559 3.69 28.76 -27.42
C TYR A 559 3.75 30.01 -28.29
N SER A 560 3.52 31.18 -27.70
CA SER A 560 3.65 32.45 -28.41
C SER A 560 5.04 33.04 -28.15
N PRO A 561 5.88 33.20 -29.19
CA PRO A 561 7.17 33.88 -29.06
C PRO A 561 7.02 35.33 -28.63
N ASP A 562 5.97 36.02 -29.08
CA ASP A 562 5.75 37.45 -28.79
C ASP A 562 5.35 37.69 -27.34
N LEU A 563 4.54 36.79 -26.76
CA LEU A 563 4.10 36.87 -25.36
C LEU A 563 5.05 36.16 -24.38
N HIS A 564 6.02 35.41 -24.90
CA HIS A 564 6.94 34.56 -24.12
C HIS A 564 6.24 33.57 -23.18
N GLU A 565 5.06 33.07 -23.57
CA GLU A 565 4.27 32.17 -22.73
C GLU A 565 3.67 30.99 -23.51
N THR A 566 3.39 29.90 -22.78
CA THR A 566 2.58 28.80 -23.32
C THR A 566 1.13 29.25 -23.31
N VAL A 567 0.53 29.35 -24.51
CA VAL A 567 -0.84 29.85 -24.70
C VAL A 567 -1.87 28.79 -24.34
N THR A 568 -1.67 27.55 -24.80
CA THR A 568 -2.57 26.44 -24.49
C THR A 568 -1.94 25.07 -24.80
N TYR A 569 -2.60 24.02 -24.33
CA TYR A 569 -2.40 22.64 -24.79
C TYR A 569 -3.67 22.17 -25.49
N ASP A 570 -3.53 21.52 -26.64
CA ASP A 570 -4.66 21.02 -27.44
C ASP A 570 -4.52 19.50 -27.69
N PRO A 571 -5.44 18.65 -27.20
CA PRO A 571 -6.54 18.98 -26.32
C PRO A 571 -6.07 19.39 -24.90
N PRO A 572 -6.89 20.16 -24.16
CA PRO A 572 -6.52 20.62 -22.82
C PRO A 572 -6.40 19.44 -21.84
N ASN A 573 -7.15 18.36 -22.02
CA ASN A 573 -7.12 17.23 -21.09
C ASN A 573 -5.75 16.50 -21.07
N GLN A 574 -5.19 16.29 -19.88
CA GLN A 574 -3.89 15.60 -19.63
C GLN A 574 -3.91 14.08 -19.86
N ALA A 575 -5.03 13.50 -20.29
CA ALA A 575 -5.21 12.05 -20.35
C ALA A 575 -4.49 11.35 -21.53
N THR A 576 -3.77 12.10 -22.38
CA THR A 576 -3.14 11.63 -23.62
C THR A 576 -1.69 11.15 -23.41
N ALA A 577 -1.39 9.95 -23.93
CA ALA A 577 -0.12 9.26 -23.74
C ALA A 577 0.89 9.50 -24.88
N GLY A 578 1.55 10.67 -24.92
CA GLY A 578 2.57 10.98 -25.93
C GLY A 578 3.74 11.78 -25.40
N LEU A 579 4.85 11.77 -26.16
CA LEU A 579 6.07 12.50 -25.87
C LEU A 579 6.49 13.32 -27.09
N PHE A 580 6.96 14.55 -26.86
CA PHE A 580 7.54 15.36 -27.93
C PHE A 580 8.87 14.72 -28.39
N GLY A 581 9.08 14.66 -29.70
CA GLY A 581 10.25 14.02 -30.30
C GLY A 581 10.21 12.50 -30.39
N TYR A 582 9.19 11.82 -29.84
CA TYR A 582 9.16 10.34 -29.82
C TYR A 582 9.24 9.72 -31.22
N HIS A 583 8.52 10.30 -32.19
CA HIS A 583 8.54 9.89 -33.59
C HIS A 583 9.89 10.04 -34.31
N THR A 584 10.85 10.76 -33.71
CA THR A 584 12.19 10.94 -34.30
C THR A 584 13.07 9.72 -34.08
N ALA A 585 12.74 8.86 -33.10
CA ALA A 585 13.44 7.64 -32.76
C ALA A 585 13.11 6.51 -33.76
N PRO A 586 14.09 6.01 -34.53
CA PRO A 586 13.91 4.80 -35.36
C PRO A 586 13.40 3.61 -34.57
N PHE A 587 12.69 2.65 -35.19
CA PHE A 587 12.13 1.46 -34.52
C PHE A 587 13.18 0.50 -33.94
N ASP A 588 14.42 0.58 -34.40
CA ASP A 588 15.59 -0.17 -33.95
C ASP A 588 16.49 0.61 -32.98
N ALA A 589 16.14 1.87 -32.68
CA ALA A 589 16.91 2.67 -31.72
C ALA A 589 16.86 2.07 -30.31
N ASP A 590 18.03 1.90 -29.71
CA ASP A 590 18.23 1.32 -28.37
C ASP A 590 18.62 2.37 -27.32
N THR A 591 18.96 3.59 -27.76
CA THR A 591 19.35 4.71 -26.90
C THR A 591 18.49 5.94 -27.15
N VAL A 592 18.11 6.64 -26.09
CA VAL A 592 17.36 7.89 -26.14
C VAL A 592 17.86 8.90 -25.09
N ILE A 593 17.74 10.19 -25.37
CA ILE A 593 17.96 11.28 -24.39
C ILE A 593 16.59 11.82 -23.94
N LEU A 594 16.33 11.82 -22.64
CA LEU A 594 15.16 12.44 -22.03
C LEU A 594 15.54 13.79 -21.43
N THR A 595 14.90 14.86 -21.90
CA THR A 595 15.15 16.25 -21.47
C THR A 595 13.91 16.88 -20.82
N ARG A 596 14.10 18.05 -20.21
CA ARG A 596 13.02 18.81 -19.56
C ARG A 596 12.05 19.45 -20.57
N LYS A 597 12.56 20.20 -21.56
CA LYS A 597 11.75 20.98 -22.51
C LYS A 597 12.02 20.60 -23.98
N GLU A 598 11.12 21.06 -24.85
CA GLU A 598 11.17 20.79 -26.28
C GLU A 598 12.43 21.36 -26.94
N LEU A 599 12.86 22.56 -26.53
CA LEU A 599 14.12 23.16 -26.98
C LEU A 599 15.33 22.31 -26.59
N ASP A 600 15.37 21.80 -25.35
CA ASP A 600 16.46 20.94 -24.89
C ASP A 600 16.52 19.64 -25.69
N ALA A 601 15.36 19.05 -26.02
CA ALA A 601 15.30 17.84 -26.83
C ALA A 601 15.84 18.09 -28.25
N MET A 602 15.43 19.18 -28.89
CA MET A 602 15.93 19.55 -30.22
C MET A 602 17.42 19.88 -30.19
N SER A 603 17.88 20.64 -29.20
CA SER A 603 19.31 20.94 -29.01
C SER A 603 20.13 19.67 -28.78
N ALA A 604 19.67 18.77 -27.90
CA ALA A 604 20.35 17.50 -27.65
C ALA A 604 20.46 16.64 -28.91
N TYR A 605 19.39 16.56 -29.72
CA TYR A 605 19.42 15.84 -30.99
C TYR A 605 20.37 16.48 -32.00
N GLN A 606 20.32 17.80 -32.18
CA GLN A 606 21.20 18.53 -33.10
C GLN A 606 22.68 18.33 -32.75
N MET A 607 22.99 18.31 -31.45
CA MET A 607 24.34 18.13 -30.94
C MET A 607 24.86 16.69 -31.02
N THR A 608 24.00 15.70 -30.82
CA THR A 608 24.42 14.30 -30.59
C THR A 608 24.03 13.33 -31.70
N GLY A 609 23.01 13.66 -32.49
CA GLY A 609 22.32 12.73 -33.39
C GLY A 609 21.51 11.64 -32.68
N ILE A 610 21.51 11.58 -31.34
CA ILE A 610 20.76 10.58 -30.57
C ILE A 610 19.31 11.03 -30.48
N PRO A 611 18.32 10.15 -30.75
CA PRO A 611 16.91 10.47 -30.57
C PRO A 611 16.66 11.09 -29.20
N SER A 612 16.07 12.28 -29.20
CA SER A 612 15.90 13.08 -27.98
C SER A 612 14.44 13.46 -27.81
N ILE A 613 13.92 13.27 -26.61
CA ILE A 613 12.52 13.46 -26.23
C ILE A 613 12.44 14.40 -25.03
N SER A 614 11.32 15.12 -24.87
CA SER A 614 11.10 15.95 -23.68
C SER A 614 9.99 15.40 -22.80
N LEU A 615 9.99 15.79 -21.52
CA LEU A 615 8.88 15.55 -20.62
C LEU A 615 7.56 16.10 -21.19
N PRO A 616 6.42 15.45 -20.90
CA PRO A 616 5.12 15.85 -21.43
C PRO A 616 4.57 17.14 -20.78
N THR A 617 5.12 17.51 -19.62
CA THR A 617 4.73 18.65 -18.81
C THR A 617 5.99 19.40 -18.33
N PRO A 618 5.89 20.71 -18.07
CA PRO A 618 7.04 21.53 -17.67
C PRO A 618 7.49 21.32 -16.21
N ASN A 619 6.86 20.43 -15.45
CA ASN A 619 6.94 20.38 -13.98
C ASN A 619 7.90 19.31 -13.44
N TYR A 620 8.87 18.87 -14.25
CA TYR A 620 9.79 17.78 -13.89
C TYR A 620 9.08 16.46 -13.52
N THR A 621 7.84 16.27 -13.95
CA THR A 621 7.07 15.06 -13.66
C THR A 621 7.09 14.12 -14.85
N PHE A 622 7.35 12.83 -14.58
CA PHE A 622 7.20 11.77 -15.57
C PHE A 622 6.03 10.86 -15.18
N PRO A 623 4.91 10.91 -15.93
CA PRO A 623 3.76 10.04 -15.72
C PRO A 623 4.11 8.57 -15.96
N GLU A 624 3.76 7.72 -15.01
CA GLU A 624 4.03 6.28 -15.08
C GLU A 624 3.46 5.62 -16.35
N LYS A 625 2.30 6.10 -16.82
CA LYS A 625 1.63 5.62 -18.04
C LYS A 625 2.48 5.74 -19.31
N LEU A 626 3.53 6.57 -19.30
CA LEU A 626 4.46 6.74 -20.42
C LEU A 626 5.68 5.82 -20.33
N THR A 627 5.90 5.14 -19.19
CA THR A 627 7.01 4.19 -19.00
C THR A 627 7.08 3.13 -20.11
N PRO A 628 5.96 2.50 -20.54
CA PRO A 628 5.98 1.51 -21.62
C PRO A 628 6.53 2.05 -22.95
N LEU A 629 6.37 3.35 -23.23
CA LEU A 629 6.94 3.96 -24.44
C LEU A 629 8.46 3.94 -24.45
N LEU A 630 9.08 3.94 -23.27
CA LEU A 630 10.54 3.97 -23.10
C LEU A 630 11.16 2.59 -22.86
N ASP A 631 10.36 1.53 -22.64
CA ASP A 631 10.87 0.17 -22.36
C ASP A 631 11.66 -0.46 -23.51
N ARG A 632 11.49 0.07 -24.71
CA ARG A 632 12.26 -0.32 -25.90
C ARG A 632 13.71 0.15 -25.91
N PHE A 633 14.09 1.11 -25.06
CA PHE A 633 15.46 1.62 -24.98
C PHE A 633 16.21 0.95 -23.83
N SER A 634 17.30 0.24 -24.14
CA SER A 634 18.17 -0.35 -23.12
C SER A 634 19.05 0.69 -22.41
N LYS A 635 19.21 1.89 -23.00
CA LYS A 635 19.98 2.99 -22.46
C LYS A 635 19.24 4.32 -22.56
N ILE A 636 19.14 5.03 -21.44
CA ILE A 636 18.44 6.33 -21.36
C ILE A 636 19.36 7.36 -20.70
N TYR A 637 19.71 8.42 -21.42
CA TYR A 637 20.35 9.58 -20.84
C TYR A 637 19.28 10.50 -20.25
N VAL A 638 19.34 10.77 -18.95
CA VAL A 638 18.43 11.69 -18.27
C VAL A 638 19.14 13.04 -18.15
N TRP A 639 18.75 13.98 -19.00
CA TRP A 639 19.39 15.28 -19.16
C TRP A 639 18.43 16.42 -18.76
N MET A 640 18.28 16.59 -17.45
CA MET A 640 17.49 17.67 -16.85
C MET A 640 18.33 18.95 -16.68
N ASP A 641 17.74 20.02 -16.14
CA ASP A 641 18.50 21.21 -15.74
C ASP A 641 19.48 20.84 -14.60
N ASP A 642 20.70 21.35 -14.67
CA ASP A 642 21.77 21.13 -13.68
C ASP A 642 21.67 22.13 -12.52
N ASP A 643 20.49 22.14 -11.91
CA ASP A 643 20.16 22.79 -10.64
C ASP A 643 19.63 21.75 -9.64
N VAL A 644 19.35 22.18 -8.41
CA VAL A 644 18.90 21.27 -7.33
C VAL A 644 17.60 20.56 -7.72
N GLU A 645 16.63 21.26 -8.31
CA GLU A 645 15.33 20.69 -8.66
C GLU A 645 15.44 19.70 -9.82
N GLY A 646 16.19 20.05 -10.87
CA GLY A 646 16.37 19.25 -12.07
C GLY A 646 17.16 17.98 -11.81
N GLN A 647 18.21 18.03 -11.00
CA GLN A 647 19.00 16.83 -10.65
C GLN A 647 18.22 15.89 -9.72
N THR A 648 17.50 16.44 -8.74
CA THR A 648 16.58 15.65 -7.90
C THR A 648 15.49 14.98 -8.75
N ALA A 649 14.99 15.67 -9.78
CA ALA A 649 14.06 15.09 -10.73
C ALA A 649 14.69 14.01 -11.60
N ALA A 650 15.94 14.19 -12.04
CA ALA A 650 16.66 13.21 -12.84
C ALA A 650 16.79 11.88 -12.11
N ASP A 651 17.19 11.90 -10.83
CA ASP A 651 17.24 10.70 -9.97
C ASP A 651 15.88 10.01 -9.86
N ARG A 652 14.82 10.79 -9.60
CA ARG A 652 13.47 10.25 -9.45
C ARG A 652 12.95 9.60 -10.73
N ILE A 653 13.20 10.22 -11.88
CA ILE A 653 12.84 9.69 -13.19
C ILE A 653 13.66 8.43 -13.48
N ALA A 654 14.96 8.43 -13.17
CA ALA A 654 15.82 7.27 -13.35
C ALA A 654 15.35 6.06 -12.53
N ARG A 655 14.89 6.27 -11.29
CA ARG A 655 14.26 5.20 -10.48
C ARG A 655 12.99 4.63 -11.11
N LYS A 656 12.17 5.48 -11.73
CA LYS A 656 10.93 5.06 -12.42
C LYS A 656 11.22 4.27 -13.69
N LEU A 657 12.20 4.73 -14.48
CA LEU A 657 12.56 4.10 -15.74
C LEU A 657 13.44 2.86 -15.54
N GLY A 658 14.18 2.78 -14.43
CA GLY A 658 15.04 1.66 -14.08
C GLY A 658 16.50 2.10 -13.99
N GLU A 659 17.02 2.15 -12.76
CA GLU A 659 18.34 2.69 -12.42
C GLU A 659 19.48 2.11 -13.27
N SER A 660 19.44 0.81 -13.58
CA SER A 660 20.49 0.13 -14.33
C SER A 660 20.61 0.55 -15.79
N ARG A 661 19.59 1.22 -16.35
CA ARG A 661 19.59 1.70 -17.74
C ARG A 661 19.65 3.21 -17.89
N CYS A 662 19.66 3.95 -16.77
CA CYS A 662 19.67 5.40 -16.76
C CYS A 662 21.05 5.96 -16.44
N LEU A 663 21.46 6.98 -17.20
CA LEU A 663 22.68 7.76 -16.96
C LEU A 663 22.28 9.23 -16.79
N ILE A 664 22.64 9.83 -15.66
CA ILE A 664 22.31 11.23 -15.39
C ILE A 664 23.42 12.12 -15.95
N VAL A 665 23.02 13.14 -16.72
CA VAL A 665 23.93 14.08 -17.36
C VAL A 665 24.10 15.33 -16.48
N HIS A 666 25.34 15.63 -16.10
CA HIS A 666 25.71 16.82 -15.32
C HIS A 666 26.48 17.81 -16.20
N THR A 667 25.81 18.83 -16.72
CA THR A 667 26.40 19.78 -17.67
C THR A 667 27.36 20.78 -17.07
N ARG A 668 27.19 21.11 -15.78
CA ARG A 668 28.06 22.02 -15.04
C ARG A 668 29.29 21.32 -14.52
N SER A 669 29.18 20.04 -14.13
CA SER A 669 30.32 19.28 -13.59
C SER A 669 31.12 20.07 -12.52
N GLY A 670 30.43 20.87 -11.70
CA GLY A 670 31.02 21.74 -10.66
C GLY A 670 31.24 23.22 -11.06
N ASP A 671 31.07 23.59 -12.33
CA ASP A 671 31.15 24.98 -12.83
C ASP A 671 29.79 25.70 -12.70
N LEU A 672 29.64 26.58 -11.69
CA LEU A 672 28.39 27.29 -11.39
C LEU A 672 27.93 28.23 -12.53
N GLU A 673 28.85 28.77 -13.32
CA GLU A 673 28.54 29.59 -14.50
C GLU A 673 28.39 28.74 -15.77
N GLY A 674 28.58 27.42 -15.63
CA GLY A 674 28.41 26.44 -16.69
C GLY A 674 26.97 26.34 -17.18
N PRO A 675 26.78 25.72 -18.36
CA PRO A 675 25.50 25.64 -19.02
C PRO A 675 24.51 24.82 -18.17
N LEU A 676 23.31 25.39 -17.97
CA LEU A 676 22.27 24.76 -17.15
C LEU A 676 21.71 23.47 -17.79
N ASN A 677 21.55 23.42 -19.11
CA ASN A 677 20.90 22.32 -19.81
C ASN A 677 21.42 22.16 -21.24
N ALA A 678 20.87 21.20 -21.98
CA ALA A 678 21.28 20.91 -23.36
C ALA A 678 21.20 22.14 -24.28
N HIS A 679 20.17 22.97 -24.13
CA HIS A 679 20.04 24.19 -24.93
C HIS A 679 21.15 25.21 -24.64
N HIS A 680 21.47 25.44 -23.35
CA HIS A 680 22.59 26.30 -22.98
C HIS A 680 23.96 25.77 -23.45
N VAL A 681 24.13 24.44 -23.48
CA VAL A 681 25.35 23.83 -24.05
C VAL A 681 25.49 24.18 -25.53
N LEU A 682 24.40 24.07 -26.31
CA LEU A 682 24.38 24.45 -27.73
C LEU A 682 24.70 25.93 -27.92
N MET A 683 24.12 26.80 -27.09
CA MET A 683 24.35 28.25 -27.17
C MET A 683 25.80 28.64 -26.92
N GLN A 684 26.47 27.95 -26.00
CA GLN A 684 27.87 28.19 -25.60
C GLN A 684 28.91 27.43 -26.44
N GLY A 685 28.50 26.42 -27.23
CA GLY A 685 29.41 25.65 -28.11
C GLY A 685 30.40 24.74 -27.39
N LYS A 686 30.03 24.16 -26.23
CA LYS A 686 30.90 23.23 -25.47
C LYS A 686 30.99 21.84 -26.11
N SER A 687 32.06 21.08 -25.82
CA SER A 687 32.28 19.71 -26.31
C SER A 687 31.27 18.71 -25.76
N ILE A 688 30.52 18.05 -26.66
CA ILE A 688 29.40 17.15 -26.34
C ILE A 688 29.83 15.71 -25.99
N PRO A 689 30.81 15.08 -26.69
CA PRO A 689 31.21 13.71 -26.38
C PRO A 689 31.76 13.53 -24.96
N GLU A 690 32.46 14.54 -24.45
CA GLU A 690 32.99 14.55 -23.08
C GLU A 690 31.88 14.62 -22.03
N LEU A 691 30.81 15.39 -22.29
CA LEU A 691 29.65 15.54 -21.40
C LEU A 691 28.80 14.26 -21.32
N LEU A 692 28.61 13.55 -22.43
CA LEU A 692 27.90 12.27 -22.39
C LEU A 692 28.75 11.12 -21.84
N ALA A 693 30.08 11.23 -21.93
CA ALA A 693 31.02 10.28 -21.34
C ALA A 693 31.14 10.46 -19.81
N SER A 694 30.93 11.68 -19.30
CA SER A 694 30.91 11.96 -17.85
C SER A 694 29.58 11.64 -17.17
N ALA A 695 28.55 11.26 -17.93
CA ALA A 695 27.24 10.88 -17.40
C ALA A 695 27.37 9.68 -16.45
N GLN A 696 26.82 9.81 -15.25
CA GLN A 696 27.04 8.86 -14.17
C GLN A 696 25.87 7.89 -14.00
N PRO A 697 26.12 6.61 -13.62
CA PRO A 697 25.06 5.71 -13.21
C PRO A 697 24.44 6.16 -11.89
N VAL A 698 23.17 5.81 -11.68
CA VAL A 698 22.45 6.08 -10.42
C VAL A 698 23.17 5.35 -9.28
N ARG A 699 23.58 6.09 -8.24
CA ARG A 699 24.37 5.58 -7.10
C ARG A 699 23.48 5.01 -5.98
N HIS A 700 24.12 4.34 -5.02
CA HIS A 700 23.42 3.63 -3.93
C HIS A 700 22.68 4.59 -2.96
N ASP A 701 21.39 4.35 -2.75
CA ASP A 701 20.40 5.22 -2.07
C ASP A 701 20.63 5.51 -0.56
N LYS A 702 21.73 5.06 0.05
CA LYS A 702 21.93 5.11 1.51
C LYS A 702 23.33 5.50 1.98
N ILE A 703 24.29 5.68 1.07
CA ILE A 703 25.68 5.98 1.44
C ILE A 703 26.20 7.04 0.48
N VAL A 704 26.63 8.17 1.04
CA VAL A 704 27.17 9.32 0.32
C VAL A 704 28.44 9.76 1.03
N GLU A 705 29.52 10.05 0.31
CA GLU A 705 30.75 10.59 0.88
C GLU A 705 30.69 12.12 0.92
N PHE A 706 31.46 12.77 1.80
CA PHE A 706 31.49 14.24 1.82
C PHE A 706 31.98 14.82 0.49
N ALA A 707 32.84 14.11 -0.25
CA ALA A 707 33.26 14.51 -1.59
C ALA A 707 32.07 14.67 -2.55
N ASP A 708 31.02 13.86 -2.37
CA ASP A 708 29.80 13.91 -3.17
C ASP A 708 28.85 15.04 -2.71
N LEU A 709 28.80 15.30 -1.40
CA LEU A 709 27.99 16.39 -0.83
C LEU A 709 28.65 17.77 -0.96
N ARG A 710 29.95 17.82 -1.25
CA ARG A 710 30.74 19.06 -1.18
C ARG A 710 30.17 20.18 -2.03
N ASP A 711 29.79 19.88 -3.27
CA ASP A 711 29.26 20.87 -4.21
C ASP A 711 27.83 21.26 -3.87
N GLU A 712 27.04 20.36 -3.29
CA GLU A 712 25.69 20.64 -2.79
C GLU A 712 25.73 21.52 -1.54
N VAL A 713 26.56 21.18 -0.56
CA VAL A 713 26.80 21.96 0.65
C VAL A 713 27.37 23.34 0.32
N TYR A 714 28.33 23.42 -0.62
CA TYR A 714 28.86 24.70 -1.06
C TYR A 714 27.78 25.56 -1.74
N ARG A 715 26.93 24.96 -2.58
CA ARG A 715 25.78 25.65 -3.22
C ARG A 715 24.78 26.15 -2.19
N GLU A 716 24.45 25.33 -1.19
CA GLU A 716 23.56 25.72 -0.09
C GLU A 716 24.13 26.90 0.72
N ILE A 717 25.44 26.89 1.01
CA ILE A 717 26.10 27.99 1.73
C ILE A 717 26.15 29.28 0.87
N MET A 718 26.49 29.18 -0.42
CA MET A 718 26.67 30.34 -1.30
C MET A 718 25.35 30.91 -1.80
N ASN A 719 24.32 30.08 -1.96
CA ASN A 719 22.98 30.47 -2.38
C ASN A 719 21.92 29.98 -1.38
N PRO A 720 21.81 30.62 -0.19
CA PRO A 720 20.84 30.21 0.84
C PRO A 720 19.38 30.24 0.36
N GLU A 721 19.09 31.02 -0.68
CA GLU A 721 17.77 31.08 -1.33
C GLU A 721 17.41 29.75 -2.04
N GLN A 722 18.39 28.97 -2.52
CA GLN A 722 18.15 27.67 -3.17
C GLN A 722 17.79 26.55 -2.19
N ALA A 723 18.16 26.69 -0.91
CA ALA A 723 17.79 25.76 0.16
C ALA A 723 16.40 26.03 0.74
N ARG A 724 15.72 27.10 0.30
CA ARG A 724 14.35 27.40 0.70
C ARG A 724 13.37 26.42 0.07
N GLY A 725 12.32 26.08 0.82
CA GLY A 725 11.25 25.22 0.34
C GLY A 725 10.32 25.94 -0.64
N VAL A 726 9.26 25.26 -1.05
CA VAL A 726 8.21 25.80 -1.92
C VAL A 726 7.52 26.97 -1.22
N GLN A 727 7.62 28.16 -1.83
CA GLN A 727 7.10 29.41 -1.29
C GLN A 727 5.69 29.73 -1.82
N SER A 728 4.87 30.39 -1.00
CA SER A 728 3.55 30.87 -1.40
C SER A 728 3.65 32.31 -1.92
N LYS A 729 3.18 32.56 -3.15
CA LYS A 729 3.18 33.92 -3.73
C LYS A 729 2.11 34.80 -3.09
N ASP A 730 0.97 34.21 -2.73
CA ASP A 730 -0.13 34.95 -2.12
C ASP A 730 0.12 35.30 -0.64
N LEU A 731 1.04 34.60 0.04
CA LEU A 731 1.37 34.81 1.46
C LEU A 731 2.87 35.09 1.67
N PRO A 732 3.39 36.25 1.24
CA PRO A 732 4.81 36.58 1.35
C PRO A 732 5.32 36.63 2.81
N GLY A 733 4.47 37.05 3.75
CA GLY A 733 4.80 37.05 5.18
C GLY A 733 5.06 35.64 5.73
N LEU A 734 4.38 34.61 5.18
CA LEU A 734 4.62 33.23 5.57
C LEU A 734 6.00 32.75 5.11
N ASN A 735 6.44 33.16 3.92
CA ASN A 735 7.76 32.82 3.40
C ASN A 735 8.89 33.44 4.23
N GLN A 736 8.68 34.62 4.81
CA GLN A 736 9.67 35.24 5.68
C GLN A 736 9.94 34.42 6.94
N VAL A 737 8.92 33.71 7.44
CA VAL A 737 9.00 32.90 8.65
C VAL A 737 9.37 31.45 8.34
N LEU A 738 8.63 30.74 7.48
CA LEU A 738 8.85 29.31 7.20
C LEU A 738 9.95 29.03 6.16
N LYS A 739 10.32 30.04 5.35
CA LYS A 739 11.19 29.88 4.18
C LYS A 739 10.67 28.83 3.18
N GLY A 740 9.34 28.66 3.12
CA GLY A 740 8.67 27.67 2.28
C GLY A 740 8.58 26.27 2.90
N HIS A 741 7.80 25.39 2.27
CA HIS A 741 7.64 23.99 2.69
C HIS A 741 8.62 23.08 1.94
N ARG A 742 9.34 22.22 2.67
CA ARG A 742 10.37 21.35 2.08
C ARG A 742 9.88 19.90 1.96
N PRO A 743 10.32 19.15 0.92
CA PRO A 743 10.16 17.71 0.84
C PRO A 743 10.69 17.02 2.11
N GLY A 744 10.10 15.87 2.46
CA GLY A 744 10.51 15.13 3.64
C GLY A 744 10.11 15.76 4.98
N GLU A 745 9.41 16.90 5.02
CA GLU A 745 8.91 17.54 6.24
C GLU A 745 7.44 17.21 6.55
N LEU A 746 7.09 17.22 7.84
CA LEU A 746 5.72 17.19 8.33
C LEU A 746 5.34 18.54 8.94
N THR A 747 4.35 19.22 8.34
CA THR A 747 3.72 20.43 8.90
C THR A 747 2.40 20.07 9.57
N ILE A 748 2.26 20.38 10.85
CA ILE A 748 1.00 20.31 11.57
C ILE A 748 0.29 21.65 11.49
N LEU A 749 -0.94 21.67 10.98
CA LEU A 749 -1.82 22.83 11.02
C LEU A 749 -2.94 22.60 12.04
N THR A 750 -3.11 23.54 12.97
CA THR A 750 -4.20 23.50 13.95
C THR A 750 -4.92 24.84 14.07
N GLY A 751 -6.05 24.84 14.77
CA GLY A 751 -6.87 26.03 15.02
C GLY A 751 -8.34 25.69 15.27
N PRO A 752 -9.11 26.63 15.85
CA PRO A 752 -10.51 26.41 16.21
C PRO A 752 -11.39 25.94 15.03
N THR A 753 -12.50 25.29 15.33
CA THR A 753 -13.46 24.88 14.31
C THR A 753 -14.02 26.10 13.58
N GLY A 754 -14.07 26.06 12.25
CA GLY A 754 -14.57 27.17 11.43
C GLY A 754 -13.61 28.36 11.21
N ILE A 755 -12.38 28.33 11.76
CA ILE A 755 -11.44 29.45 11.63
C ILE A 755 -10.90 29.67 10.20
N GLY A 756 -10.95 28.64 9.35
CA GLY A 756 -10.47 28.71 7.96
C GLY A 756 -9.27 27.83 7.62
N LYS A 757 -8.98 26.78 8.40
CA LYS A 757 -7.88 25.81 8.15
C LYS A 757 -7.82 25.31 6.71
N THR A 758 -8.89 24.66 6.26
CA THR A 758 -8.98 24.13 4.89
C THR A 758 -8.83 25.23 3.84
N THR A 759 -9.31 26.45 4.11
CA THR A 759 -9.21 27.60 3.18
C THR A 759 -7.78 28.09 3.00
N ILE A 760 -6.97 28.12 4.08
CA ILE A 760 -5.54 28.45 3.99
C ILE A 760 -4.80 27.38 3.21
N ILE A 761 -5.02 26.11 3.55
CA ILE A 761 -4.30 25.01 2.89
C ILE A 761 -4.68 24.91 1.42
N SER A 762 -5.95 25.13 1.07
CA SER A 762 -6.41 25.12 -0.31
C SER A 762 -5.73 26.20 -1.15
N GLN A 763 -5.54 27.41 -0.60
CA GLN A 763 -4.81 28.47 -1.29
C GLN A 763 -3.30 28.17 -1.40
N LEU A 764 -2.67 27.68 -0.34
CA LEU A 764 -1.26 27.24 -0.38
C LEU A 764 -1.04 26.15 -1.44
N SER A 765 -1.96 25.17 -1.51
CA SER A 765 -1.92 24.10 -2.50
C SER A 765 -2.00 24.64 -3.92
N LEU A 766 -2.78 25.70 -4.17
CA LEU A 766 -2.87 26.33 -5.49
C LEU A 766 -1.58 27.05 -5.87
N ASP A 767 -0.95 27.77 -4.94
CA ASP A 767 0.34 28.41 -5.17
C ASP A 767 1.42 27.39 -5.51
N TYR A 768 1.41 26.25 -4.82
CA TYR A 768 2.33 25.15 -5.07
C TYR A 768 2.08 24.51 -6.43
N CYS A 769 0.82 24.23 -6.78
CA CYS A 769 0.46 23.70 -8.09
C CYS A 769 0.84 24.65 -9.23
N LYS A 770 0.62 25.97 -9.07
CA LYS A 770 1.05 27.01 -10.03
C LYS A 770 2.57 27.05 -10.20
N SER A 771 3.30 26.67 -9.17
CA SER A 771 4.77 26.55 -9.18
C SER A 771 5.26 25.18 -9.67
N GLY A 772 4.34 24.31 -10.12
CA GLY A 772 4.65 22.99 -10.67
C GLY A 772 4.77 21.87 -9.62
N VAL A 773 4.34 22.11 -8.38
CA VAL A 773 4.37 21.10 -7.31
C VAL A 773 3.07 20.30 -7.33
N SER A 774 3.21 19.02 -7.62
CA SER A 774 2.12 18.05 -7.62
C SER A 774 1.56 17.84 -6.21
N THR A 775 0.28 18.16 -6.05
CA THR A 775 -0.39 18.19 -4.75
C THR A 775 -1.51 17.15 -4.67
N LEU A 776 -1.53 16.33 -3.63
CA LEU A 776 -2.58 15.37 -3.35
C LEU A 776 -3.41 15.78 -2.14
N TRP A 777 -4.73 15.79 -2.30
CA TRP A 777 -5.68 16.13 -1.25
C TRP A 777 -6.42 14.90 -0.72
N GLY A 778 -6.27 14.63 0.59
CA GLY A 778 -7.13 13.76 1.38
C GLY A 778 -8.08 14.58 2.23
N SER A 779 -9.22 14.99 1.67
CA SER A 779 -10.26 15.69 2.43
C SER A 779 -11.27 14.69 2.98
N PHE A 780 -11.07 14.31 4.24
CA PHE A 780 -11.95 13.41 4.98
C PHE A 780 -13.13 14.14 5.63
N GLU A 781 -13.03 15.47 5.78
CA GLU A 781 -14.09 16.33 6.33
C GLU A 781 -15.03 16.90 5.26
N ILE A 782 -14.51 17.25 4.07
CA ILE A 782 -15.26 17.93 2.99
C ILE A 782 -15.26 17.08 1.72
N TRP A 783 -16.43 16.91 1.09
CA TRP A 783 -16.54 16.28 -0.22
C TRP A 783 -15.66 16.98 -1.28
N ASN A 784 -14.95 16.20 -2.09
CA ASN A 784 -14.05 16.71 -3.14
C ASN A 784 -14.71 17.73 -4.08
N THR A 785 -16.00 17.58 -4.39
CA THR A 785 -16.74 18.55 -5.24
C THR A 785 -16.84 19.93 -4.59
N ARG A 786 -17.05 20.00 -3.27
CA ARG A 786 -17.13 21.25 -2.52
C ARG A 786 -15.75 21.88 -2.36
N LEU A 787 -14.72 21.06 -2.14
CA LEU A 787 -13.34 21.50 -2.06
C LEU A 787 -12.87 22.06 -3.41
N ALA A 788 -13.05 21.31 -4.50
CA ALA A 788 -12.68 21.74 -5.85
C ALA A 788 -13.40 23.03 -6.26
N ARG A 789 -14.70 23.17 -5.94
CA ARG A 789 -15.43 24.43 -6.16
C ARG A 789 -14.76 25.61 -5.45
N ARG A 790 -14.36 25.43 -4.18
CA ARG A 790 -13.67 26.49 -3.41
C ARG A 790 -12.31 26.81 -4.02
N MET A 791 -11.54 25.79 -4.37
CA MET A 791 -10.22 25.95 -4.98
C MET A 791 -10.31 26.64 -6.34
N LEU A 792 -11.30 26.32 -7.16
CA LEU A 792 -11.53 26.97 -8.45
C LEU A 792 -11.87 28.46 -8.27
N SER A 793 -12.75 28.81 -7.33
CA SER A 793 -13.03 30.22 -7.00
C SER A 793 -11.80 30.96 -6.48
N GLN A 794 -10.98 30.33 -5.64
CA GLN A 794 -9.71 30.90 -5.17
C GLN A 794 -8.72 31.08 -6.32
N TYR A 795 -8.64 30.11 -7.23
CA TYR A 795 -7.75 30.13 -8.39
C TYR A 795 -8.09 31.28 -9.34
N ALA A 796 -9.36 31.39 -9.71
CA ALA A 796 -9.86 32.40 -10.62
C ALA A 796 -10.01 33.79 -9.97
N GLY A 797 -10.10 33.87 -8.64
CA GLY A 797 -10.36 35.13 -7.95
C GLY A 797 -11.75 35.70 -8.25
N THR A 798 -12.72 34.84 -8.57
CA THR A 798 -14.09 35.23 -8.91
C THR A 798 -15.13 34.28 -8.30
N ASP A 799 -16.35 34.78 -8.15
CA ASP A 799 -17.51 34.02 -7.69
C ASP A 799 -18.31 33.52 -8.90
N PHE A 800 -18.12 32.25 -9.25
CA PHE A 800 -18.82 31.59 -10.37
C PHE A 800 -20.33 31.46 -10.21
N SER A 801 -20.90 31.78 -9.04
CA SER A 801 -22.36 31.92 -8.92
C SER A 801 -22.91 33.11 -9.73
N LYS A 802 -22.04 34.07 -10.09
CA LYS A 802 -22.37 35.28 -10.84
C LYS A 802 -21.80 35.33 -12.26
N SER A 803 -20.73 34.58 -12.54
CA SER A 803 -20.03 34.55 -13.85
C SER A 803 -19.97 33.14 -14.43
N ARG A 804 -21.14 32.56 -14.78
CA ARG A 804 -21.24 31.17 -15.27
C ARG A 804 -20.57 30.97 -16.64
N GLU A 805 -20.53 32.02 -17.46
CA GLU A 805 -19.98 31.99 -18.82
C GLU A 805 -18.45 31.87 -18.82
N GLU A 806 -17.77 32.33 -17.75
CA GLU A 806 -16.31 32.22 -17.59
C GLU A 806 -15.87 30.85 -17.02
N PHE A 807 -16.81 30.00 -16.57
CA PHE A 807 -16.51 28.76 -15.86
C PHE A 807 -15.65 27.80 -16.68
N ASP A 808 -16.01 27.55 -17.95
CA ASP A 808 -15.30 26.57 -18.77
C ASP A 808 -13.85 27.00 -19.04
N VAL A 809 -13.59 28.29 -19.24
CA VAL A 809 -12.24 28.83 -19.44
C VAL A 809 -11.37 28.62 -18.20
N TRP A 810 -11.90 28.97 -17.03
CA TRP A 810 -11.16 28.78 -15.77
C TRP A 810 -11.05 27.31 -15.37
N ALA A 811 -12.04 26.47 -15.70
CA ALA A 811 -12.00 25.04 -15.46
C ALA A 811 -10.94 24.35 -16.33
N ASP A 812 -10.81 24.71 -17.60
CA ASP A 812 -9.77 24.23 -18.51
C ASP A 812 -8.36 24.52 -17.95
N GLU A 813 -8.14 25.74 -17.45
CA GLU A 813 -6.88 26.15 -16.80
C GLU A 813 -6.66 25.42 -15.49
N PHE A 814 -7.69 25.34 -14.64
CA PHE A 814 -7.61 24.66 -13.35
C PHE A 814 -7.30 23.16 -13.51
N GLN A 815 -7.82 22.52 -14.56
CA GLN A 815 -7.53 21.13 -14.89
C GLN A 815 -6.07 20.90 -15.33
N GLN A 816 -5.33 21.94 -15.73
CA GLN A 816 -3.89 21.82 -16.02
C GLN A 816 -3.04 21.72 -14.75
N LEU A 817 -3.57 22.10 -13.58
CA LEU A 817 -2.83 22.04 -12.33
C LEU A 817 -2.52 20.58 -11.97
N PRO A 818 -1.32 20.27 -11.45
CA PRO A 818 -0.97 18.93 -10.97
C PRO A 818 -1.62 18.64 -9.62
N LEU A 819 -2.95 18.73 -9.56
CA LEU A 819 -3.78 18.63 -8.36
C LEU A 819 -4.61 17.34 -8.39
N TYR A 820 -4.47 16.53 -7.35
CA TYR A 820 -5.10 15.21 -7.26
C TYR A 820 -5.91 15.09 -5.97
N PHE A 821 -6.94 14.24 -5.97
CA PHE A 821 -7.83 14.05 -4.83
C PHE A 821 -7.98 12.56 -4.49
N LEU A 822 -7.83 12.21 -3.21
CA LEU A 822 -8.20 10.90 -2.69
C LEU A 822 -9.73 10.78 -2.66
N LYS A 823 -10.24 9.58 -2.95
CA LYS A 823 -11.70 9.31 -3.01
C LYS A 823 -12.31 8.87 -1.68
N PHE A 824 -11.57 8.99 -0.58
CA PHE A 824 -12.04 8.63 0.75
C PHE A 824 -12.98 9.71 1.30
N PHE A 825 -14.08 9.29 1.91
CA PHE A 825 -14.97 10.16 2.67
C PHE A 825 -15.37 9.46 3.97
N GLY A 826 -15.28 10.17 5.10
CA GLY A 826 -15.52 9.60 6.42
C GLY A 826 -14.34 8.81 6.98
N SER A 827 -14.62 7.83 7.86
CA SER A 827 -13.58 7.16 8.64
C SER A 827 -12.79 6.12 7.84
N THR A 828 -11.50 6.35 7.63
CA THR A 828 -10.60 5.47 6.86
C THR A 828 -9.31 5.24 7.65
N GLY A 829 -8.80 4.01 7.71
CA GLY A 829 -7.57 3.70 8.45
C GLY A 829 -6.34 4.42 7.87
N VAL A 830 -5.40 4.79 8.75
CA VAL A 830 -4.16 5.51 8.36
C VAL A 830 -3.35 4.74 7.31
N ARG A 831 -3.29 3.41 7.44
CA ARG A 831 -2.54 2.55 6.52
C ARG A 831 -3.11 2.55 5.11
N ASP A 832 -4.43 2.53 4.96
CA ASP A 832 -5.09 2.55 3.65
C ASP A 832 -4.87 3.90 2.96
N VAL A 833 -4.94 4.99 3.74
CA VAL A 833 -4.61 6.33 3.26
C VAL A 833 -3.16 6.41 2.80
N LEU A 834 -2.21 5.92 3.60
CA LEU A 834 -0.79 5.92 3.23
C LEU A 834 -0.49 5.01 2.04
N GLN A 835 -1.23 3.90 1.86
CA GLN A 835 -1.12 3.06 0.67
C GLN A 835 -1.58 3.80 -0.59
N ALA A 836 -2.70 4.52 -0.52
CA ALA A 836 -3.17 5.35 -1.63
C ALA A 836 -2.20 6.51 -1.92
N CYS A 837 -1.67 7.17 -0.87
CA CYS A 837 -0.61 8.16 -1.01
C CYS A 837 0.63 7.57 -1.68
N ASN A 838 1.06 6.36 -1.30
CA ASN A 838 2.21 5.71 -1.92
C ASN A 838 2.00 5.49 -3.42
N HIS A 839 0.82 5.02 -3.80
CA HIS A 839 0.47 4.88 -5.21
C HIS A 839 0.48 6.23 -5.91
N ALA A 840 -0.06 7.28 -5.30
CA ALA A 840 -0.11 8.61 -5.91
C ALA A 840 1.27 9.26 -6.06
N VAL A 841 2.16 9.12 -5.07
CA VAL A 841 3.57 9.54 -5.17
C VAL A 841 4.26 8.85 -6.33
N TRP A 842 4.03 7.55 -6.51
CA TRP A 842 4.65 6.80 -7.58
C TRP A 842 4.07 7.14 -8.97
N ALA A 843 2.74 7.05 -9.11
CA ALA A 843 2.03 7.19 -10.39
C ALA A 843 1.96 8.65 -10.90
N TYR A 844 1.72 9.60 -10.00
CA TYR A 844 1.47 11.01 -10.31
C TYR A 844 2.58 11.95 -9.85
N ASP A 845 3.68 11.39 -9.33
CA ASP A 845 4.84 12.14 -8.88
C ASP A 845 4.52 13.16 -7.79
N VAL A 846 3.54 12.87 -6.93
CA VAL A 846 3.06 13.77 -5.86
C VAL A 846 4.21 14.17 -4.94
N ARG A 847 4.41 15.48 -4.75
CA ARG A 847 5.45 16.08 -3.88
C ARG A 847 4.88 16.77 -2.63
N HIS A 848 3.60 17.12 -2.64
CA HIS A 848 2.88 17.69 -1.51
C HIS A 848 1.62 16.90 -1.21
N ILE A 849 1.39 16.51 0.05
CA ILE A 849 0.19 15.79 0.48
C ILE A 849 -0.50 16.59 1.57
N VAL A 850 -1.80 16.79 1.42
CA VAL A 850 -2.66 17.42 2.42
C VAL A 850 -3.59 16.35 3.00
N LEU A 851 -3.61 16.21 4.32
CA LEU A 851 -4.52 15.32 5.04
C LEU A 851 -5.39 16.15 6.00
N ASP A 852 -6.67 16.31 5.64
CA ASP A 852 -7.65 17.13 6.38
C ASP A 852 -8.91 16.30 6.69
N ASN A 853 -9.05 15.66 7.85
CA ASN A 853 -8.30 15.84 9.10
C ASN A 853 -8.04 14.49 9.81
N LEU A 854 -6.94 14.39 10.59
CA LEU A 854 -6.49 13.20 11.30
C LEU A 854 -7.59 12.51 12.14
N GLN A 855 -8.51 13.28 12.76
CA GLN A 855 -9.55 12.71 13.62
C GLN A 855 -10.48 11.73 12.89
N PHE A 856 -10.73 11.92 11.58
CA PHE A 856 -11.53 10.97 10.80
C PHE A 856 -10.79 9.65 10.59
N MET A 857 -9.46 9.66 10.60
CA MET A 857 -8.64 8.47 10.38
C MET A 857 -8.56 7.57 11.63
N LEU A 858 -8.98 8.07 12.81
CA LEU A 858 -8.85 7.41 14.11
C LEU A 858 -10.20 6.96 14.71
N SER A 859 -11.32 7.36 14.13
CA SER A 859 -12.65 7.32 14.78
C SER A 859 -13.28 5.92 14.92
N GLN A 860 -12.76 4.88 14.25
CA GLN A 860 -13.30 3.51 14.34
C GLN A 860 -12.53 2.54 15.22
N GLN A 861 -11.37 2.91 15.80
CA GLN A 861 -10.43 1.91 16.35
C GLN A 861 -10.23 1.91 17.88
N GLY A 862 -10.73 2.90 18.63
CA GLY A 862 -10.52 2.98 20.09
C GLY A 862 -11.79 2.89 20.93
N ARG A 863 -11.90 1.86 21.78
CA ARG A 863 -13.00 1.67 22.75
C ARG A 863 -12.79 2.49 24.03
N SER A 864 -11.54 2.86 24.35
CA SER A 864 -11.17 3.72 25.48
C SER A 864 -10.44 5.02 25.05
N SER A 865 -10.38 6.02 25.93
CA SER A 865 -9.68 7.29 25.68
C SER A 865 -8.15 7.14 25.61
N LEU A 866 -7.57 6.19 26.35
CA LEU A 866 -6.13 5.90 26.33
C LEU A 866 -5.67 5.24 25.02
N GLU A 867 -6.42 4.25 24.51
CA GLU A 867 -6.11 3.59 23.23
C GLU A 867 -6.14 4.56 22.04
N ARG A 868 -7.04 5.55 22.06
CA ARG A 868 -7.09 6.58 21.01
C ARG A 868 -5.82 7.42 20.95
N TRP A 869 -5.11 7.58 22.07
CA TRP A 869 -3.88 8.37 22.12
C TRP A 869 -2.69 7.58 21.58
N GLU A 870 -2.58 6.30 21.94
CA GLU A 870 -1.55 5.42 21.38
C GLU A 870 -1.72 5.25 19.86
N LEU A 871 -2.96 5.07 19.40
CA LEU A 871 -3.27 5.01 17.96
C LEU A 871 -2.93 6.31 17.22
N GLN A 872 -3.13 7.46 17.86
CA GLN A 872 -2.77 8.75 17.29
C GLN A 872 -1.25 8.92 17.18
N ASP A 873 -0.50 8.51 18.21
CA ASP A 873 0.95 8.58 18.23
C ASP A 873 1.59 7.68 17.18
N ASP A 874 1.05 6.47 17.01
CA ASP A 874 1.49 5.53 15.98
C ASP A 874 1.15 6.06 14.57
N ALA A 875 -0.03 6.63 14.38
CA ALA A 875 -0.44 7.25 13.12
C ALA A 875 0.51 8.39 12.71
N ILE A 876 0.86 9.28 13.64
CA ILE A 876 1.76 10.40 13.37
C ILE A 876 3.17 9.90 13.07
N ALA A 877 3.65 8.89 13.79
CA ALA A 877 4.95 8.29 13.51
C ALA A 877 4.99 7.61 12.13
N GLU A 878 3.91 6.92 11.72
CA GLU A 878 3.78 6.34 10.38
C GLU A 878 3.75 7.43 9.30
N ILE A 879 2.99 8.52 9.48
CA ILE A 879 2.90 9.65 8.54
C ILE A 879 4.25 10.39 8.44
N ARG A 880 4.92 10.67 9.57
CA ARG A 880 6.24 11.32 9.57
C ARG A 880 7.27 10.50 8.84
N ARG A 881 7.30 9.19 9.11
CA ARG A 881 8.19 8.24 8.44
C ARG A 881 7.90 8.19 6.94
N PHE A 882 6.62 8.20 6.54
CA PHE A 882 6.23 8.24 5.14
C PHE A 882 6.73 9.51 4.44
N ALA A 883 6.55 10.69 5.06
CA ALA A 883 7.04 11.96 4.53
C ALA A 883 8.54 11.88 4.20
N THR A 884 9.36 11.44 5.16
CA THR A 884 10.81 11.29 4.96
C THR A 884 11.16 10.23 3.93
N GLN A 885 10.56 9.04 4.00
CA GLN A 885 10.92 7.92 3.11
C GLN A 885 10.54 8.16 1.66
N LYS A 886 9.48 8.92 1.43
CA LYS A 886 8.97 9.23 0.09
C LYS A 886 9.42 10.59 -0.41
N ASP A 887 10.16 11.32 0.42
CA ASP A 887 10.63 12.67 0.13
C ASP A 887 9.49 13.59 -0.33
N VAL A 888 8.41 13.62 0.46
CA VAL A 888 7.22 14.44 0.19
C VAL A 888 6.91 15.32 1.40
N HIS A 889 6.43 16.54 1.14
CA HIS A 889 5.93 17.39 2.20
C HIS A 889 4.52 16.94 2.59
N ILE A 890 4.25 16.74 3.88
CA ILE A 890 2.89 16.44 4.36
C ILE A 890 2.39 17.58 5.23
N THR A 891 1.26 18.17 4.84
CA THR A 891 0.49 19.08 5.68
C THR A 891 -0.66 18.31 6.31
N LEU A 892 -0.58 18.07 7.60
CA LEU A 892 -1.59 17.34 8.37
C LEU A 892 -2.38 18.31 9.24
N VAL A 893 -3.70 18.35 9.03
CA VAL A 893 -4.59 19.07 9.93
C VAL A 893 -4.78 18.25 11.19
N VAL A 894 -4.81 18.93 12.33
CA VAL A 894 -5.16 18.35 13.64
C VAL A 894 -6.02 19.38 14.38
N HIS A 895 -7.23 19.03 14.84
CA HIS A 895 -8.01 19.94 15.70
C HIS A 895 -7.28 20.23 17.04
N PRO A 896 -7.58 21.32 17.75
CA PRO A 896 -7.05 21.58 19.10
C PRO A 896 -7.85 20.87 20.20
N ARG A 897 -7.30 20.75 21.42
CA ARG A 897 -8.07 20.34 22.61
C ARG A 897 -9.12 21.42 22.94
N LYS A 898 -10.29 21.01 23.47
CA LYS A 898 -11.30 21.97 23.96
C LYS A 898 -10.75 22.68 25.21
N GLU A 899 -10.17 23.86 25.03
CA GLU A 899 -9.76 24.74 26.12
C GLU A 899 -10.63 26.01 26.13
N SER A 900 -10.97 26.45 27.34
CA SER A 900 -11.83 27.61 27.60
C SER A 900 -11.00 28.91 27.64
N GLY A 901 -11.02 29.68 26.55
CA GLY A 901 -10.94 31.14 26.60
C GLY A 901 -9.56 31.83 26.56
N GLN A 902 -8.45 31.12 26.37
CA GLN A 902 -7.14 31.73 26.07
C GLN A 902 -6.57 31.23 24.74
N GLY A 903 -5.72 32.05 24.10
CA GLY A 903 -5.09 31.75 22.80
C GLY A 903 -4.38 30.40 22.81
N LEU A 904 -4.42 29.70 21.67
CA LEU A 904 -3.88 28.35 21.55
C LEU A 904 -2.34 28.41 21.53
N ASP A 905 -1.70 27.59 22.36
CA ASP A 905 -0.25 27.40 22.35
C ASP A 905 0.12 26.02 21.77
N ILE A 906 1.42 25.73 21.63
CA ILE A 906 1.92 24.44 21.15
C ILE A 906 1.42 23.26 22.00
N ASN A 907 1.11 23.50 23.28
CA ASN A 907 0.53 22.52 24.20
C ASN A 907 -0.97 22.30 24.01
N SER A 908 -1.66 23.19 23.28
CA SER A 908 -3.11 23.14 23.04
C SER A 908 -3.50 22.28 21.82
N VAL A 909 -2.52 21.74 21.09
CA VAL A 909 -2.75 20.82 19.95
C VAL A 909 -3.36 19.49 20.45
N PHE A 910 -4.40 18.97 19.78
CA PHE A 910 -5.05 17.71 20.18
C PHE A 910 -4.14 16.50 19.94
N GLY A 911 -3.69 15.87 21.02
CA GLY A 911 -2.92 14.62 21.01
C GLY A 911 -1.92 14.57 22.16
N SER A 912 -0.96 13.64 22.13
CA SER A 912 0.17 13.63 23.06
C SER A 912 1.19 14.72 22.69
N ALA A 913 2.15 15.03 23.57
CA ALA A 913 3.28 15.92 23.26
C ALA A 913 4.10 15.45 22.04
N LYS A 914 3.94 14.20 21.61
CA LYS A 914 4.63 13.60 20.46
C LYS A 914 4.21 14.22 19.12
N VAL A 915 2.96 14.69 19.00
CA VAL A 915 2.44 15.31 17.75
C VAL A 915 3.30 16.51 17.32
N THR A 916 3.58 17.39 18.28
CA THR A 916 4.37 18.61 18.03
C THR A 916 5.87 18.34 18.06
N GLN A 917 6.34 17.26 18.70
CA GLN A 917 7.74 16.82 18.65
C GLN A 917 8.14 16.28 17.27
N GLU A 918 7.31 15.42 16.68
CA GLU A 918 7.57 14.77 15.38
C GLU A 918 7.42 15.74 14.19
N ALA A 919 6.56 16.76 14.32
CA ALA A 919 6.36 17.79 13.31
C ALA A 919 7.62 18.65 13.13
N ASP A 920 7.97 18.99 11.88
CA ASP A 920 9.04 19.95 11.61
C ASP A 920 8.52 21.39 11.71
N ASN A 921 7.28 21.60 11.27
CA ASN A 921 6.60 22.90 11.38
C ASN A 921 5.27 22.74 12.15
N VAL A 922 4.95 23.70 13.02
CA VAL A 922 3.67 23.78 13.74
C VAL A 922 3.07 25.15 13.50
N ILE A 923 1.92 25.17 12.85
CA ILE A 923 1.20 26.37 12.45
C ILE A 923 -0.17 26.38 13.12
N ILE A 924 -0.53 27.48 13.77
CA ILE A 924 -1.80 27.66 14.47
C ILE A 924 -2.55 28.84 13.85
N ILE A 925 -3.77 28.63 13.38
CA ILE A 925 -4.63 29.74 12.95
C ILE A 925 -5.41 30.25 14.15
N GLN A 926 -5.29 31.55 14.42
CA GLN A 926 -5.89 32.20 15.58
C GLN A 926 -6.72 33.43 15.18
N ASP A 927 -7.60 33.82 16.10
CA ASP A 927 -8.42 35.02 16.04
C ASP A 927 -8.22 35.77 17.36
N ALA A 928 -7.78 37.03 17.30
CA ALA A 928 -7.66 37.90 18.46
C ALA A 928 -8.45 39.19 18.19
N ASP A 929 -9.56 39.38 18.90
CA ASP A 929 -10.43 40.55 18.79
C ASP A 929 -10.92 40.83 17.35
N GLY A 930 -11.17 39.78 16.57
CA GLY A 930 -11.65 39.86 15.18
C GLY A 930 -10.54 39.89 14.13
N ASP A 931 -9.27 40.00 14.54
CA ASP A 931 -8.11 39.98 13.67
C ASP A 931 -7.56 38.55 13.57
N ARG A 932 -7.55 38.00 12.35
CA ARG A 932 -7.08 36.63 12.10
C ARG A 932 -5.62 36.63 11.67
N PHE A 933 -4.88 35.65 12.18
CA PHE A 933 -3.46 35.49 11.86
C PHE A 933 -3.03 34.03 11.85
N ILE A 934 -1.98 33.76 11.07
CA ILE A 934 -1.24 32.50 11.05
C ILE A 934 -0.09 32.64 12.06
N ASP A 935 -0.09 31.81 13.09
CA ASP A 935 0.95 31.80 14.13
C ASP A 935 1.87 30.59 13.94
N VAL A 936 3.11 30.83 13.53
CA VAL A 936 4.12 29.78 13.37
C VAL A 936 4.83 29.60 14.71
N ARG A 937 4.54 28.47 15.38
CA ARG A 937 5.06 28.12 16.71
C ARG A 937 6.22 27.15 16.70
N LYS A 938 6.46 26.48 15.58
CA LYS A 938 7.65 25.65 15.35
C LYS A 938 8.06 25.76 13.88
N ASN A 939 9.36 25.92 13.66
CA ASN A 939 10.01 25.86 12.37
C ASN A 939 11.39 25.23 12.59
N ARG A 940 11.56 23.96 12.22
CA ARG A 940 12.80 23.22 12.45
C ARG A 940 13.95 23.67 11.55
N PHE A 941 13.66 24.32 10.44
CA PHE A 941 14.66 24.68 9.43
C PHE A 941 15.67 25.71 9.97
N ASP A 942 15.20 26.85 10.47
CA ASP A 942 16.07 27.91 11.00
C ASP A 942 15.62 28.45 12.38
N GLY A 943 14.54 27.92 12.94
CA GLY A 943 14.00 28.35 14.24
C GLY A 943 13.19 29.65 14.21
N THR A 944 13.00 30.29 13.05
CA THR A 944 12.24 31.55 12.95
C THR A 944 10.76 31.33 13.26
N LEU A 945 10.22 32.12 14.21
CA LEU A 945 8.81 32.10 14.62
C LEU A 945 8.17 33.47 14.32
N GLY A 946 6.86 33.49 14.12
CA GLY A 946 6.17 34.75 13.83
C GLY A 946 4.67 34.62 13.63
N GLN A 947 3.99 35.78 13.70
CA GLN A 947 2.56 35.92 13.45
C GLN A 947 2.34 36.69 12.15
N ILE A 948 1.55 36.11 11.25
CA ILE A 948 1.25 36.63 9.93
C ILE A 948 -0.25 36.94 9.87
N PRO A 949 -0.65 38.21 10.09
CA PRO A 949 -2.05 38.59 10.02
C PRO A 949 -2.55 38.54 8.57
N PHE A 950 -3.83 38.27 8.37
CA PHE A 950 -4.44 38.17 7.05
C PHE A 950 -5.91 38.59 7.03
N LYS A 951 -6.39 38.96 5.84
CA LYS A 951 -7.79 39.27 5.55
C LYS A 951 -8.43 38.14 4.75
N PHE A 952 -9.70 37.83 5.05
CA PHE A 952 -10.45 36.80 4.34
C PHE A 952 -11.54 37.42 3.46
N ASP A 953 -11.45 37.22 2.15
CA ASP A 953 -12.48 37.58 1.19
C ASP A 953 -13.53 36.47 1.09
N ARG A 954 -14.76 36.78 1.51
CA ARG A 954 -15.88 35.84 1.52
C ARG A 954 -16.42 35.49 0.13
N THR A 955 -16.16 36.32 -0.87
CA THR A 955 -16.70 36.15 -2.24
C THR A 955 -15.84 35.19 -3.05
N THR A 956 -14.52 35.40 -3.03
CA THR A 956 -13.54 34.58 -3.76
C THR A 956 -12.97 33.44 -2.93
N PHE A 957 -13.23 33.44 -1.62
CA PHE A 957 -12.60 32.59 -0.60
C PHE A 957 -11.08 32.81 -0.47
N LYS A 958 -10.53 33.89 -1.05
CA LYS A 958 -9.11 34.21 -0.93
C LYS A 958 -8.75 34.76 0.44
N ILE A 959 -7.50 34.51 0.79
CA ILE A 959 -6.81 35.08 1.93
C ILE A 959 -5.78 36.04 1.38
N LEU A 960 -5.81 37.27 1.87
CA LEU A 960 -5.01 38.37 1.38
C LEU A 960 -4.10 38.88 2.52
N PRO A 961 -2.85 39.27 2.21
CA PRO A 961 -2.05 40.02 3.16
C PRO A 961 -2.74 41.36 3.48
N LEU A 962 -2.51 41.88 4.68
CA LEU A 962 -2.90 43.26 4.98
C LEU A 962 -1.94 44.22 4.28
N ASP A 963 -2.47 45.35 3.83
CA ASP A 963 -1.64 46.43 3.29
C ASP A 963 -0.88 47.19 4.40
N ASP A 964 0.03 48.09 4.01
CA ASP A 964 0.88 48.83 4.96
C ASP A 964 0.08 49.70 5.92
N GLU A 965 -1.07 50.25 5.49
CA GLU A 965 -1.93 51.08 6.32
C GLU A 965 -2.70 50.23 7.34
N GLU A 966 -3.29 49.13 6.89
CA GLU A 966 -3.96 48.13 7.71
C GLU A 966 -2.98 47.54 8.75
N MET A 967 -1.75 47.23 8.34
CA MET A 967 -0.67 46.77 9.23
C MET A 967 -0.26 47.81 10.26
N ALA A 968 -0.14 49.09 9.87
CA ALA A 968 0.17 50.18 10.78
C ALA A 968 -0.96 50.42 11.79
N ALA A 969 -2.21 50.34 11.35
CA ALA A 969 -3.39 50.42 12.20
C ALA A 969 -3.44 49.28 13.23
N LEU A 970 -3.16 48.05 12.79
CA LEU A 970 -3.09 46.88 13.66
C LEU A 970 -2.00 47.02 14.74
N ARG A 971 -0.79 47.45 14.35
CA ARG A 971 0.32 47.73 15.29
C ARG A 971 -0.06 48.79 16.32
N LYS A 972 -0.76 49.85 15.88
CA LYS A 972 -1.23 50.93 16.76
C LYS A 972 -2.29 50.43 17.76
N LYS A 973 -3.26 49.63 17.31
CA LYS A 973 -4.31 49.00 18.14
C LYS A 973 -3.69 48.17 19.27
N TYR A 974 -2.78 47.24 18.94
CA TYR A 974 -2.14 46.38 19.94
C TYR A 974 -1.16 47.13 20.85
N SER A 975 -0.43 48.14 20.35
CA SER A 975 0.42 49.00 21.18
C SER A 975 -0.38 49.79 22.22
N GLN A 976 -1.57 50.28 21.86
CA GLN A 976 -2.47 50.97 22.78
C GLN A 976 -3.09 50.02 23.82
N GLN A 977 -3.50 48.82 23.41
CA GLN A 977 -3.98 47.79 24.34
C GLN A 977 -2.89 47.39 25.34
N ALA A 978 -1.66 47.12 24.90
CA ALA A 978 -0.55 46.78 25.77
C ALA A 978 -0.26 47.88 26.82
N LYS A 979 -0.34 49.15 26.44
CA LYS A 979 -0.23 50.29 27.37
C LYS A 979 -1.38 50.35 28.38
N GLN A 980 -2.62 50.08 27.96
CA GLN A 980 -3.77 50.02 28.88
C GLN A 980 -3.68 48.84 29.87
N TYR A 981 -3.20 47.67 29.45
CA TYR A 981 -2.98 46.53 30.34
C TYR A 981 -1.85 46.78 31.34
N ALA A 982 -0.75 47.41 30.91
CA ALA A 982 0.32 47.82 31.80
C ALA A 982 -0.16 48.83 32.86
N HIS A 983 -1.02 49.79 32.48
CA HIS A 983 -1.59 50.77 33.41
C HIS A 983 -2.53 50.12 34.46
N ARG A 984 -3.32 49.12 34.06
CA ARG A 984 -4.20 48.35 34.98
C ARG A 984 -3.45 47.43 35.94
N ALA A 985 -2.26 46.95 35.56
CA ALA A 985 -1.43 46.11 36.43
C ALA A 985 -0.79 46.90 37.60
N TYR A 986 -0.59 48.22 37.43
CA TYR A 986 -0.04 49.11 38.46
C TYR A 986 -1.08 49.61 39.49
N GLU A 987 -2.38 49.44 39.25
CA GLU A 987 -3.46 50.00 40.10
C GLU A 987 -4.04 49.01 41.14
N LYS A 988 -3.50 47.80 41.30
CA LYS A 988 -3.93 46.88 42.37
C LYS A 988 -3.01 46.96 43.61
N PRO A 989 -3.47 47.52 44.76
CA PRO A 989 -2.70 47.44 45.98
C PRO A 989 -2.74 46.02 46.54
N TYR A 990 -1.55 45.50 46.85
CA TYR A 990 -1.35 44.22 47.51
C TYR A 990 -1.96 44.29 48.92
N THR A 991 -3.05 43.55 49.16
CA THR A 991 -3.59 43.33 50.52
C THR A 991 -3.10 41.96 51.00
N PRO A 992 -2.23 41.89 52.01
CA PRO A 992 -1.83 40.61 52.57
C PRO A 992 -3.00 40.05 53.40
N ARG A 993 -3.58 38.94 52.93
CA ARG A 993 -4.53 38.18 53.75
C ARG A 993 -3.76 37.40 54.81
N ASN A 994 -4.02 37.80 56.04
CA ASN A 994 -3.64 37.16 57.27
C ASN A 994 -4.49 35.90 57.53
N ILE A 995 -3.81 34.87 58.05
CA ILE A 995 -4.25 33.88 59.07
C ILE A 995 -5.31 32.84 58.66
N SER A 996 -4.98 31.54 58.67
CA SER A 996 -5.19 30.57 59.78
C SER A 996 -4.81 29.16 59.35
#